data_AF-A0A815C4A5-F1
#
_entry.id   AF-A0A815C4A5-F1
#
_cell.length_a   1.000
_cell.length_b   1.000
_cell.length_c   1.000
_cell.angle_alpha   90.00
_cell.angle_beta   90.00
_cell.angle_gamma   90.00
#
_symmetry.space_group_name_H-M   'P 1'
#
loop_
_entity.id
_entity.type
_entity.pdbx_description
1 polymer ?
#
loop_
_entity_poly.entity_id
_entity_poly.type
_entity_poly.pdbx_seq_one_letter_code
_entity_poly.pdbx_strand_id
1 'polypeptide(L)'
;MECIPTNLELCKRSIDTFAKLPQLIKLAGKYMPVCTIDTRPEWCSFLGFKTQFNVRECLQLLDLISSETDKIDQENENRVQAIYSHLLILLPKTPGHQQKCKPLRLLDENKAFVPAKQLHFNMDETNIVLEKNTFLMLKLDHDNKTKPNLKQFLDFFSINQIRLQDLILRPINAQEAVGFRRKLLDSVEFMKIWFSRNKNCAKIIKSQLERIISSLKLFEADRLELMYNEVVIKLTNVHLTTDQLYVMRPWNSQLNELTLSTKLCELLSLKGVEEEMNFLLSEAPTAIEARFIELNIPLGNQNDDNNNSSFDSAAQKVVSITNTEVKSYVRFYFRPLTPTQYTNENLGNTNGTERFGNAPICPIPIFIKIPLKSIFKQADIEWKISLGNMARKSMKYGNTLGIINQFDFNSVYCEELSDRQFASSQQEFLIKSQLPLNVIDDIEVICQNVAAVECLSYMLEDNNPFKDKIKVDERMYHGRNPKFLIVENPKSLKISIQQEKKDGKIILKYFNKNDADNVKSEVAILVPETMTVSIDIKSINYAIFYAHNGHIWLIATNHKHPKFTLPHVRQLLEDYLDNITAMDPAYILDILKEHPVLQYLYEQAGQNGHTLTVMEMFKQHCDIQSNIVSKSFYILLALHAVGLPEAKLANKEQDHQRFTLKIVAEVCDIIPLSNSVLQQIKKFIDSDHIRNLVYAYSGPSATNLTSIIQTMWADYNQQFNLL
;
A
#
# COMPACT_ATOMS: atom_id res chain seq x y z
N MET A 1 78.24 34.67 -20.26
CA MET A 1 78.79 33.90 -21.39
C MET A 1 78.00 32.60 -21.51
N GLU A 2 77.59 32.19 -22.71
CA GLU A 2 76.99 30.87 -22.94
C GLU A 2 78.10 29.84 -23.02
N CYS A 3 78.35 29.10 -21.93
CA CYS A 3 79.47 28.17 -21.83
C CYS A 3 79.13 26.82 -21.20
N ILE A 4 77.87 26.61 -20.79
CA ILE A 4 77.43 25.33 -20.22
C ILE A 4 76.91 24.45 -21.36
N PRO A 5 77.53 23.29 -21.64
CA PRO A 5 77.04 22.36 -22.64
C PRO A 5 75.73 21.69 -22.19
N THR A 6 74.80 21.54 -23.13
CA THR A 6 73.46 20.99 -22.88
C THR A 6 73.16 19.77 -23.74
N ASN A 7 72.17 18.98 -23.33
CA ASN A 7 71.55 17.89 -24.12
C ASN A 7 71.00 18.32 -25.49
N LEU A 8 70.88 19.63 -25.76
CA LEU A 8 70.47 20.18 -27.06
C LEU A 8 71.67 20.45 -27.99
N GLU A 9 72.87 19.99 -27.64
CA GLU A 9 74.12 20.22 -28.37
C GLU A 9 74.50 21.71 -28.51
N LEU A 10 73.94 22.55 -27.62
CA LEU A 10 74.21 24.00 -27.56
C LEU A 10 74.78 24.39 -26.19
N CYS A 11 75.62 25.41 -26.18
CA CYS A 11 76.05 26.06 -24.94
C CYS A 11 75.03 27.09 -24.48
N LYS A 12 74.70 27.11 -23.19
CA LYS A 12 73.79 28.08 -22.57
C LYS A 12 74.40 28.70 -21.32
N ARG A 13 73.79 29.79 -20.81
CA ARG A 13 74.13 30.33 -19.49
C ARG A 13 73.63 29.38 -18.41
N SER A 14 74.34 29.27 -17.29
CA SER A 14 73.94 28.40 -16.17
C SER A 14 72.52 28.71 -15.67
N ILE A 15 72.16 29.99 -15.59
CA ILE A 15 70.81 30.47 -15.19
C ILE A 15 69.68 30.07 -16.15
N ASP A 16 70.01 29.75 -17.41
CA ASP A 16 69.04 29.33 -18.43
C ASP A 16 69.02 27.79 -18.59
N THR A 17 69.84 27.07 -17.82
CA THR A 17 70.06 25.62 -17.95
C THR A 17 69.55 24.89 -16.73
N PHE A 18 68.95 23.72 -16.93
CA PHE A 18 68.56 22.81 -15.85
C PHE A 18 69.75 21.98 -15.36
N ALA A 19 69.82 21.76 -14.05
CA ALA A 19 70.79 20.86 -13.44
C ALA A 19 70.61 19.42 -13.95
N LYS A 20 71.69 18.63 -13.97
CA LYS A 20 71.67 17.23 -14.39
C LYS A 20 71.11 16.34 -13.28
N LEU A 21 69.80 16.45 -13.06
CA LEU A 21 69.06 15.66 -12.08
C LEU A 21 68.14 14.67 -12.80
N PRO A 22 68.02 13.40 -12.35
CA PRO A 22 67.24 12.38 -13.05
C PRO A 22 65.80 12.80 -13.38
N GLN A 23 65.12 13.48 -12.45
CA GLN A 23 63.77 13.98 -12.64
C GLN A 23 63.68 15.10 -13.68
N LEU A 24 64.70 15.96 -13.78
CA LEU A 24 64.75 17.05 -14.75
C LEU A 24 65.08 16.52 -16.14
N ILE A 25 65.98 15.54 -16.25
CA ILE A 25 66.28 14.84 -17.51
C ILE A 25 65.02 14.19 -18.06
N LYS A 26 64.28 13.47 -17.21
CA LYS A 26 63.04 12.78 -17.61
C LYS A 26 61.99 13.76 -18.14
N LEU A 27 61.80 14.89 -17.46
CA LEU A 27 60.87 15.95 -17.89
C LEU A 27 61.36 16.67 -19.15
N ALA A 28 62.59 17.18 -19.15
CA ALA A 28 63.14 18.01 -20.24
C ALA A 28 63.26 17.26 -21.58
N GLY A 29 63.60 15.96 -21.55
CA GLY A 29 63.81 15.17 -22.76
C GLY A 29 64.81 15.83 -23.72
N LYS A 30 64.41 15.96 -24.98
CA LYS A 30 65.16 16.67 -26.04
C LYS A 30 64.68 18.11 -26.26
N TYR A 31 63.83 18.65 -25.38
CA TYR A 31 63.12 19.91 -25.61
C TYR A 31 63.65 21.09 -24.81
N MET A 32 64.26 20.83 -23.65
CA MET A 32 64.76 21.88 -22.75
C MET A 32 66.24 21.64 -22.41
N PRO A 33 67.03 22.73 -22.23
CA PRO A 33 68.47 22.64 -21.98
C PRO A 33 68.77 22.09 -20.59
N VAL A 34 69.27 20.86 -20.51
CA VAL A 34 69.80 20.22 -19.31
C VAL A 34 71.30 20.09 -19.44
N CYS A 35 72.03 20.44 -18.38
CA CYS A 35 73.48 20.31 -18.31
C CYS A 35 73.92 18.86 -18.57
N THR A 36 74.94 18.65 -19.42
CA THR A 36 75.50 17.31 -19.68
C THR A 36 76.53 16.89 -18.64
N ILE A 37 77.09 17.86 -17.90
CA ILE A 37 78.07 17.67 -16.85
C ILE A 37 77.34 17.39 -15.53
N ASP A 38 77.92 16.51 -14.70
CA ASP A 38 77.35 16.22 -13.38
C ASP A 38 77.34 17.46 -12.50
N THR A 39 76.15 17.80 -12.01
CA THR A 39 75.92 18.97 -11.17
C THR A 39 75.79 18.56 -9.71
N ARG A 40 76.64 19.09 -8.84
CA ARG A 40 76.51 18.94 -7.38
C ARG A 40 75.56 20.00 -6.80
N PRO A 41 74.90 19.75 -5.65
CA PRO A 41 74.01 20.74 -5.03
C PRO A 41 74.68 22.10 -4.78
N GLU A 42 75.95 22.14 -4.38
CA GLU A 42 76.67 23.39 -4.15
C GLU A 42 76.85 24.18 -5.46
N TRP A 43 77.09 23.48 -6.57
CA TRP A 43 77.26 24.08 -7.90
C TRP A 43 75.93 24.60 -8.44
N CYS A 44 74.83 23.89 -8.18
CA CYS A 44 73.50 24.34 -8.55
C CYS A 44 73.18 25.70 -7.94
N SER A 45 73.47 25.87 -6.65
CA SER A 45 73.24 27.13 -5.95
C SER A 45 74.24 28.22 -6.38
N PHE A 46 75.53 27.90 -6.50
CA PHE A 46 76.56 28.87 -6.83
C PHE A 46 76.43 29.42 -8.26
N LEU A 47 76.17 28.54 -9.24
CA LEU A 47 76.05 28.92 -10.66
C LEU A 47 74.62 29.32 -11.05
N GLY A 48 73.65 29.14 -10.16
CA GLY A 48 72.24 29.49 -10.40
C GLY A 48 71.53 28.56 -11.37
N PHE A 49 71.89 27.27 -11.41
CA PHE A 49 71.19 26.29 -12.24
C PHE A 49 69.73 26.14 -11.80
N LYS A 50 68.85 25.89 -12.77
CA LYS A 50 67.45 25.55 -12.48
C LYS A 50 67.37 24.13 -11.92
N THR A 51 66.91 23.99 -10.69
CA THR A 51 66.78 22.70 -9.99
C THR A 51 65.36 22.14 -10.00
N GLN A 52 64.40 22.92 -10.51
CA GLN A 52 62.99 22.54 -10.63
C GLN A 52 62.37 23.30 -11.80
N PHE A 53 61.37 22.68 -12.45
CA PHE A 53 60.53 23.38 -13.41
C PHE A 53 59.53 24.29 -12.68
N ASN A 54 59.30 25.48 -13.20
CA ASN A 54 58.15 26.32 -12.85
C ASN A 54 56.97 26.12 -13.83
N VAL A 55 55.81 26.71 -13.53
CA VAL A 55 54.60 26.57 -14.36
C VAL A 55 54.85 26.99 -15.81
N ARG A 56 55.51 28.13 -16.05
CA ARG A 56 55.78 28.63 -17.41
C ARG A 56 56.63 27.65 -18.22
N GLU A 57 57.65 27.06 -17.61
CA GLU A 57 58.54 26.10 -18.26
C GLU A 57 57.83 24.78 -18.57
N CYS A 58 56.94 24.31 -17.68
CA CYS A 58 56.08 23.17 -17.97
C CYS A 58 55.14 23.42 -19.16
N LEU A 59 54.54 24.62 -19.23
CA LEU A 59 53.66 24.99 -20.34
C LEU A 59 54.43 25.11 -21.67
N GLN A 60 55.64 25.67 -21.63
CA GLN A 60 56.53 25.72 -22.80
C GLN A 60 56.89 24.31 -23.28
N LEU A 61 57.18 23.41 -22.35
CA LEU A 61 57.52 22.03 -22.68
C LEU A 61 56.34 21.29 -23.34
N LEU A 62 55.12 21.48 -22.83
CA LEU A 62 53.91 20.95 -23.48
C LEU A 62 53.72 21.52 -24.89
N ASP A 63 53.95 22.81 -25.09
CA ASP A 63 53.84 23.48 -26.40
C ASP A 63 54.86 22.89 -27.40
N LEU A 64 56.12 22.72 -26.98
CA LEU A 64 57.18 22.11 -27.79
C LEU A 64 56.85 20.67 -28.18
N ILE A 65 56.40 19.84 -27.22
CA ILE A 65 56.02 18.45 -27.49
C ILE A 65 54.82 18.41 -28.45
N SER A 66 53.80 19.24 -28.22
CA SER A 66 52.59 19.27 -29.05
C SER A 66 52.81 19.80 -30.48
N SER A 67 53.91 20.52 -30.71
CA SER A 67 54.27 21.07 -32.02
C SER A 67 55.07 20.09 -32.90
N GLU A 68 55.64 19.05 -32.31
CA GLU A 68 56.51 18.12 -33.05
C GLU A 68 55.71 17.07 -33.85
N THR A 69 54.59 16.60 -33.33
CA THR A 69 53.77 15.56 -33.96
C THR A 69 52.33 15.59 -33.45
N ASP A 70 51.37 15.28 -34.33
CA ASP A 70 49.96 15.13 -33.95
C ASP A 70 49.67 13.80 -33.23
N LYS A 71 50.55 12.79 -33.34
CA LYS A 71 50.47 11.51 -32.61
C LYS A 71 51.76 11.23 -31.86
N ILE A 72 51.63 10.99 -30.56
CA ILE A 72 52.76 10.86 -29.63
C ILE A 72 53.20 9.40 -29.45
N ASP A 73 54.51 9.18 -29.31
CA ASP A 73 55.08 7.88 -28.92
C ASP A 73 54.92 7.64 -27.39
N GLN A 74 55.25 6.43 -26.93
CA GLN A 74 55.10 6.06 -25.51
C GLN A 74 56.03 6.85 -24.58
N GLU A 75 57.22 7.24 -25.05
CA GLU A 75 58.20 7.97 -24.23
C GLU A 75 57.70 9.38 -23.94
N ASN A 76 57.23 10.06 -24.98
CA ASN A 76 56.63 11.38 -24.89
C ASN A 76 55.29 11.35 -24.15
N GLU A 77 54.48 10.30 -24.29
CA GLU A 77 53.26 10.13 -23.47
C GLU A 77 53.61 10.08 -21.97
N ASN A 78 54.60 9.27 -21.60
CA ASN A 78 55.09 9.18 -20.21
C ASN A 78 55.65 10.53 -19.73
N ARG A 79 56.31 11.29 -20.61
CA ARG A 79 56.81 12.65 -20.33
C ARG A 79 55.67 13.62 -20.09
N VAL A 80 54.63 13.62 -20.92
CA VAL A 80 53.43 14.44 -20.75
C VAL A 80 52.74 14.15 -19.41
N GLN A 81 52.56 12.88 -19.06
CA GLN A 81 52.00 12.51 -17.76
C GLN A 81 52.87 12.97 -16.58
N ALA A 82 54.20 12.91 -16.71
CA ALA A 82 55.12 13.45 -15.71
C ALA A 82 55.00 14.99 -15.59
N ILE A 83 54.81 15.70 -16.70
CA ILE A 83 54.58 17.15 -16.70
C ILE A 83 53.26 17.49 -16.01
N TYR A 84 52.18 16.77 -16.31
CA TYR A 84 50.89 16.94 -15.61
C TYR A 84 51.04 16.70 -14.11
N SER A 85 51.75 15.62 -13.75
CA SER A 85 52.10 15.29 -12.37
C SER A 85 52.79 16.43 -11.64
N HIS A 86 53.68 17.15 -12.31
CA HIS A 86 54.42 18.30 -11.75
C HIS A 86 53.54 19.55 -11.68
N LEU A 87 52.75 19.82 -12.72
CA LEU A 87 51.77 20.92 -12.74
C LEU A 87 50.74 20.80 -11.61
N LEU A 88 50.25 19.60 -11.33
CA LEU A 88 49.35 19.31 -10.20
C LEU A 88 49.95 19.68 -8.83
N ILE A 89 51.28 19.73 -8.71
CA ILE A 89 51.98 20.13 -7.49
C ILE A 89 52.24 21.64 -7.45
N LEU A 90 52.51 22.25 -8.60
CA LEU A 90 52.90 23.66 -8.72
C LEU A 90 51.73 24.64 -8.72
N LEU A 91 50.62 24.30 -9.40
CA LEU A 91 49.48 25.19 -9.56
C LEU A 91 48.87 25.68 -8.23
N PRO A 92 48.67 24.84 -7.19
CA PRO A 92 48.18 25.30 -5.89
C PRO A 92 49.08 26.32 -5.20
N LYS A 93 50.38 26.27 -5.47
CA LYS A 93 51.40 27.13 -4.84
C LYS A 93 51.55 28.48 -5.56
N THR A 94 50.85 28.68 -6.68
CA THR A 94 51.00 29.85 -7.53
C THR A 94 49.72 30.70 -7.43
N PRO A 95 49.65 31.70 -6.53
CA PRO A 95 48.44 32.51 -6.40
C PRO A 95 48.22 33.39 -7.63
N GLY A 96 47.00 33.36 -8.17
CA GLY A 96 46.40 34.49 -8.89
C GLY A 96 46.90 34.85 -10.29
N HIS A 97 47.83 34.11 -10.89
CA HIS A 97 48.22 34.41 -12.27
C HIS A 97 47.34 33.68 -13.28
N GLN A 98 46.27 34.37 -13.69
CA GLN A 98 45.71 34.28 -15.05
C GLN A 98 46.80 34.72 -16.05
N GLN A 99 47.88 33.96 -16.18
CA GLN A 99 48.83 34.19 -17.24
C GLN A 99 48.08 33.83 -18.52
N LYS A 100 47.83 34.83 -19.38
CA LYS A 100 47.30 34.64 -20.74
C LYS A 100 48.27 33.74 -21.51
N CYS A 101 48.18 32.44 -21.30
CA CYS A 101 48.89 31.47 -22.10
C CYS A 101 48.15 31.36 -23.44
N LYS A 102 48.92 31.22 -24.52
CA LYS A 102 48.41 30.80 -25.83
C LYS A 102 47.47 29.60 -25.65
N PRO A 103 46.54 29.35 -26.59
CA PRO A 103 45.66 28.18 -26.52
C PRO A 103 46.52 26.92 -26.46
N LEU A 104 46.71 26.38 -25.25
CA LEU A 104 47.58 25.25 -25.02
C LEU A 104 46.86 23.99 -25.49
N ARG A 105 47.56 23.14 -26.24
CA ARG A 105 47.05 21.83 -26.62
C ARG A 105 47.48 20.80 -25.57
N LEU A 106 46.55 19.96 -25.17
CA LEU A 106 46.75 18.89 -24.19
C LEU A 106 46.41 17.55 -24.84
N LEU A 107 46.97 16.47 -24.28
CA LEU A 107 46.82 15.12 -24.80
C LEU A 107 45.44 14.54 -24.50
N ASP A 108 44.74 14.05 -25.52
CA ASP A 108 43.50 13.29 -25.40
C ASP A 108 43.72 11.77 -25.29
N GLU A 109 42.67 11.02 -24.96
CA GLU A 109 42.73 9.55 -24.85
C GLU A 109 43.12 8.83 -26.15
N ASN A 110 42.95 9.47 -27.31
CA ASN A 110 43.36 8.97 -28.62
C ASN A 110 44.82 9.33 -28.97
N LYS A 111 45.59 9.83 -27.98
CA LYS A 111 47.00 10.22 -28.11
C LYS A 111 47.23 11.39 -29.08
N ALA A 112 46.23 12.25 -29.24
CA ALA A 112 46.30 13.46 -30.05
C ALA A 112 46.32 14.72 -29.18
N PHE A 113 47.03 15.75 -29.65
CA PHE A 113 47.04 17.06 -28.98
C PHE A 113 45.86 17.92 -29.44
N VAL A 114 45.00 18.32 -28.52
CA VAL A 114 43.81 19.12 -28.81
C VAL A 114 43.74 20.35 -27.89
N PRO A 115 43.16 21.48 -28.33
CA PRO A 115 43.02 22.66 -27.48
C PRO A 115 42.35 22.32 -26.15
N ALA A 116 42.92 22.76 -25.03
CA ALA A 116 42.45 22.39 -23.69
C ALA A 116 40.96 22.66 -23.44
N LYS A 117 40.41 23.74 -24.04
CA LYS A 117 38.99 24.11 -23.94
C LYS A 117 38.02 23.15 -24.64
N GLN A 118 38.51 22.32 -25.54
CA GLN A 118 37.72 21.28 -26.23
C GLN A 118 37.72 19.96 -25.47
N LEU A 119 38.64 19.80 -24.51
CA LEU A 119 38.72 18.59 -23.71
C LEU A 119 37.61 18.53 -22.67
N HIS A 120 37.26 17.30 -22.36
CA HIS A 120 36.34 16.95 -21.31
C HIS A 120 37.06 16.07 -20.28
N PHE A 121 36.64 16.19 -19.03
CA PHE A 121 37.05 15.31 -17.95
C PHE A 121 35.83 14.90 -17.15
N ASN A 122 35.69 13.59 -16.92
CA ASN A 122 34.60 13.04 -16.15
C ASN A 122 34.99 13.04 -14.67
N MET A 123 34.36 13.91 -13.87
CA MET A 123 34.65 14.01 -12.45
C MET A 123 34.08 12.82 -11.66
N ASP A 124 33.11 12.09 -12.23
CA ASP A 124 32.36 11.01 -11.60
C ASP A 124 32.50 9.70 -12.39
N GLU A 125 33.74 9.27 -12.69
CA GLU A 125 34.03 8.05 -13.49
C GLU A 125 33.35 6.78 -12.98
N THR A 126 33.01 6.72 -11.69
CA THR A 126 32.29 5.59 -11.08
C THR A 126 30.81 5.56 -11.45
N ASN A 127 30.19 6.72 -11.70
CA ASN A 127 28.74 6.85 -11.92
C ASN A 127 28.40 7.12 -13.40
N ILE A 128 29.33 7.68 -14.16
CA ILE A 128 29.17 8.06 -15.55
C ILE A 128 30.18 7.25 -16.37
N VAL A 129 29.69 6.33 -17.19
CA VAL A 129 30.50 5.63 -18.18
C VAL A 129 30.17 6.24 -19.54
N LEU A 130 31.16 6.86 -20.17
CA LEU A 130 31.02 7.49 -21.47
C LEU A 130 31.37 6.47 -22.57
N GLU A 131 30.61 6.47 -23.65
CA GLU A 131 31.00 5.71 -24.85
C GLU A 131 32.31 6.28 -25.43
N LYS A 132 33.08 5.41 -26.09
CA LYS A 132 34.32 5.84 -26.73
C LYS A 132 34.02 6.89 -27.80
N ASN A 133 34.81 7.95 -27.81
CA ASN A 133 34.74 9.06 -28.77
C ASN A 133 33.48 9.95 -28.69
N THR A 134 32.66 9.86 -27.64
CA THR A 134 31.57 10.83 -27.42
C THR A 134 32.10 12.24 -27.22
N PHE A 135 33.21 12.37 -26.49
CA PHE A 135 33.94 13.62 -26.28
C PHE A 135 35.44 13.38 -26.43
N LEU A 136 36.18 14.46 -26.69
CA LEU A 136 37.63 14.46 -26.57
C LEU A 136 38.00 14.45 -25.08
N MET A 137 38.34 13.29 -24.54
CA MET A 137 38.64 13.11 -23.12
C MET A 137 40.11 13.40 -22.83
N LEU A 138 40.41 14.15 -21.76
CA LEU A 138 41.78 14.40 -21.31
C LEU A 138 42.44 13.08 -20.90
N LYS A 139 43.60 12.77 -21.48
CA LYS A 139 44.42 11.62 -21.05
C LYS A 139 45.12 11.93 -19.74
N LEU A 140 44.71 11.26 -18.67
CA LEU A 140 45.47 11.15 -17.42
C LEU A 140 45.77 9.69 -17.10
N ASP A 141 46.94 9.42 -16.52
CA ASP A 141 47.23 8.16 -15.86
C ASP A 141 46.55 8.06 -14.48
N HIS A 142 46.59 6.87 -13.88
CA HIS A 142 45.96 6.61 -12.59
C HIS A 142 46.50 7.51 -11.47
N ASP A 143 47.81 7.75 -11.47
CA ASP A 143 48.49 8.57 -10.45
C ASP A 143 48.05 10.04 -10.54
N ASN A 144 47.88 10.58 -11.75
CA ASN A 144 47.41 11.95 -11.93
C ASN A 144 45.93 12.12 -11.59
N LYS A 145 45.09 11.12 -11.90
CA LYS A 145 43.65 11.14 -11.57
C LYS A 145 43.39 11.17 -10.06
N THR A 146 44.27 10.57 -9.25
CA THR A 146 44.08 10.44 -7.79
C THR A 146 44.66 11.61 -6.99
N LYS A 147 45.33 12.58 -7.63
CA LYS A 147 45.95 13.72 -6.95
C LYS A 147 44.92 14.74 -6.43
N PRO A 148 45.09 15.27 -5.21
CA PRO A 148 44.12 16.17 -4.57
C PRO A 148 43.89 17.49 -5.32
N ASN A 149 44.86 17.93 -6.13
CA ASN A 149 44.82 19.22 -6.82
C ASN A 149 44.27 19.13 -8.25
N LEU A 150 43.69 17.99 -8.62
CA LEU A 150 43.17 17.77 -9.98
C LEU A 150 42.18 18.86 -10.41
N LYS A 151 41.27 19.26 -9.52
CA LYS A 151 40.29 20.31 -9.82
C LYS A 151 40.97 21.63 -10.23
N GLN A 152 41.99 22.06 -9.49
CA GLN A 152 42.72 23.30 -9.81
C GLN A 152 43.45 23.21 -11.17
N PHE A 153 43.95 22.03 -11.51
CA PHE A 153 44.55 21.77 -12.83
C PHE A 153 43.50 21.89 -13.94
N LEU A 154 42.33 21.25 -13.80
CA LEU A 154 41.24 21.32 -14.77
C LEU A 154 40.74 22.76 -14.94
N ASP A 155 40.57 23.49 -13.83
CA ASP A 155 40.16 24.89 -13.81
C ASP A 155 41.18 25.79 -14.49
N PHE A 156 42.48 25.61 -14.21
CA PHE A 156 43.57 26.38 -14.81
C PHE A 156 43.57 26.27 -16.35
N PHE A 157 43.28 25.09 -16.87
CA PHE A 157 43.22 24.83 -18.31
C PHE A 157 41.83 25.07 -18.94
N SER A 158 40.82 25.44 -18.14
CA SER A 158 39.44 25.60 -18.60
C SER A 158 38.90 24.35 -19.31
N ILE A 159 39.21 23.17 -18.77
CA ILE A 159 38.73 21.88 -19.29
C ILE A 159 37.26 21.69 -18.88
N ASN A 160 36.42 21.20 -19.79
CA ASN A 160 35.01 20.96 -19.50
C ASN A 160 34.87 19.81 -18.50
N GLN A 161 34.25 20.07 -17.36
CA GLN A 161 34.07 19.08 -16.30
C GLN A 161 32.66 18.50 -16.41
N ILE A 162 32.56 17.20 -16.71
CA ILE A 162 31.29 16.47 -16.70
C ILE A 162 31.07 15.94 -15.29
N ARG A 163 29.99 16.39 -14.65
CA ARG A 163 29.54 15.89 -13.34
C ARG A 163 28.12 15.35 -13.46
N LEU A 164 27.74 14.49 -12.53
CA LEU A 164 26.40 13.90 -12.51
C LEU A 164 25.30 14.97 -12.43
N GLN A 165 25.55 16.04 -11.67
CA GLN A 165 24.66 17.19 -11.51
C GLN A 165 24.50 18.05 -12.76
N ASP A 166 25.43 17.95 -13.72
CA ASP A 166 25.40 18.74 -14.96
C ASP A 166 24.60 18.02 -16.07
N LEU A 167 24.11 16.79 -15.80
CA LEU A 167 23.30 16.02 -16.74
C LEU A 167 21.83 16.43 -16.68
N ILE A 168 21.21 16.57 -17.84
CA ILE A 168 19.78 16.91 -17.99
C ILE A 168 19.01 15.67 -18.41
N LEU A 169 17.88 15.41 -17.76
CA LEU A 169 17.00 14.32 -18.16
C LEU A 169 16.14 14.72 -19.37
N ARG A 170 16.16 13.88 -20.41
CA ARG A 170 15.18 13.86 -21.50
C ARG A 170 14.34 12.58 -21.44
N PRO A 171 13.08 12.67 -20.99
CA PRO A 171 12.18 11.52 -21.01
C PRO A 171 11.47 11.40 -22.37
N ILE A 172 11.43 10.20 -22.93
CA ILE A 172 10.75 9.93 -24.21
C ILE A 172 9.32 9.43 -23.94
N ASN A 173 8.32 10.11 -24.53
CA ASN A 173 6.89 9.79 -24.36
C ASN A 173 6.43 9.74 -22.90
N ALA A 174 6.88 10.71 -22.09
CA ALA A 174 6.53 10.79 -20.68
C ALA A 174 5.01 10.99 -20.48
N GLN A 175 4.42 10.22 -19.56
CA GLN A 175 3.03 10.36 -19.14
C GLN A 175 2.93 10.19 -17.62
N GLU A 176 1.85 10.66 -17.01
CA GLU A 176 1.65 10.47 -15.57
C GLU A 176 1.54 8.98 -15.22
N ALA A 177 2.31 8.57 -14.21
CA ALA A 177 2.37 7.18 -13.75
C ALA A 177 1.20 6.85 -12.81
N VAL A 178 -0.02 6.81 -13.34
CA VAL A 178 -1.26 6.61 -12.54
C VAL A 178 -1.22 5.30 -11.76
N GLY A 179 -0.82 4.20 -12.39
CA GLY A 179 -0.70 2.89 -11.73
C GLY A 179 0.32 2.88 -10.61
N PHE A 180 1.47 3.54 -10.81
CA PHE A 180 2.51 3.67 -9.80
C PHE A 180 2.04 4.53 -8.62
N ARG A 181 1.37 5.67 -8.91
CA ARG A 181 0.77 6.55 -7.89
C ARG A 181 -0.21 5.78 -7.03
N ARG A 182 -1.11 4.99 -7.65
CA ARG A 182 -2.09 4.16 -6.93
C ARG A 182 -1.38 3.15 -6.02
N LYS A 183 -0.41 2.39 -6.54
CA LYS A 183 0.36 1.44 -5.74
C LYS A 183 1.05 2.08 -4.54
N LEU A 184 1.64 3.26 -4.73
CA LEU A 184 2.25 4.04 -3.65
C LEU A 184 1.22 4.42 -2.58
N LEU A 185 0.03 4.90 -2.98
CA LEU A 185 -1.07 5.25 -2.09
C LEU A 185 -1.61 4.03 -1.32
N ASP A 186 -1.83 2.91 -2.01
CA ASP A 186 -2.30 1.65 -1.40
C ASP A 186 -1.29 1.11 -0.37
N SER A 187 -0.01 1.39 -0.60
CA SER A 187 1.08 0.95 0.27
C SER A 187 1.30 1.86 1.47
N VAL A 188 0.69 3.05 1.54
CA VAL A 188 0.94 4.06 2.59
C VAL A 188 0.69 3.52 3.99
N GLU A 189 -0.42 2.80 4.22
CA GLU A 189 -0.74 2.28 5.55
C GLU A 189 0.29 1.23 5.99
N PHE A 190 0.70 0.35 5.07
CA PHE A 190 1.77 -0.60 5.32
C PHE A 190 3.11 0.09 5.61
N MET A 191 3.45 1.16 4.87
CA MET A 191 4.64 1.98 5.13
C MET A 191 4.58 2.63 6.51
N LYS A 192 3.43 3.18 6.92
CA LYS A 192 3.27 3.80 8.24
C LYS A 192 3.55 2.78 9.35
N ILE A 193 3.01 1.58 9.21
CA ILE A 193 3.18 0.52 10.20
C ILE A 193 4.64 0.03 10.21
N TRP A 194 5.17 -0.37 9.05
CA TRP A 194 6.47 -1.01 8.96
C TRP A 194 7.61 -0.05 9.26
N PHE A 195 7.61 1.12 8.62
CA PHE A 195 8.72 2.07 8.74
C PHE A 195 8.71 2.78 10.10
N SER A 196 7.58 2.82 10.84
CA SER A 196 7.53 3.42 12.18
C SER A 196 8.40 2.68 13.21
N ARG A 197 8.75 1.42 12.93
CA ARG A 197 9.68 0.61 13.72
C ARG A 197 11.12 1.10 13.58
N ASN A 198 11.44 1.78 12.48
CA ASN A 198 12.73 2.42 12.28
C ASN A 198 12.73 3.82 12.92
N LYS A 199 13.56 4.01 13.95
CA LYS A 199 13.68 5.27 14.70
C LYS A 199 14.02 6.47 13.81
N ASN A 200 14.73 6.25 12.71
CA ASN A 200 15.12 7.30 11.77
C ASN A 200 13.93 7.80 10.93
N CYS A 201 12.89 6.98 10.76
CA CYS A 201 11.75 7.26 9.89
C CYS A 201 10.50 7.74 10.66
N ALA A 202 10.39 7.41 11.95
CA ALA A 202 9.19 7.64 12.77
C ALA A 202 8.66 9.09 12.76
N LYS A 203 9.54 10.10 12.72
CA LYS A 203 9.14 11.53 12.72
C LYS A 203 8.45 11.96 11.42
N ILE A 204 8.95 11.49 10.28
CA ILE A 204 8.43 11.82 8.94
C ILE A 204 7.08 11.14 8.74
N ILE A 205 7.00 9.86 9.11
CA ILE A 205 5.80 9.03 9.00
C ILE A 205 4.62 9.61 9.78
N LYS A 206 4.86 10.04 11.03
CA LYS A 206 3.81 10.52 11.93
C LYS A 206 3.16 11.84 11.48
N SER A 207 3.80 12.62 10.60
CA SER A 207 3.40 14.00 10.36
C SER A 207 3.18 14.38 8.89
N GLN A 208 3.79 13.69 7.92
CA GLN A 208 3.87 14.22 6.54
C GLN A 208 3.84 13.19 5.40
N LEU A 209 3.94 11.88 5.66
CA LEU A 209 4.13 10.88 4.59
C LEU A 209 3.04 10.91 3.49
N GLU A 210 1.75 10.86 3.88
CA GLU A 210 0.63 10.97 2.95
C GLU A 210 0.67 12.27 2.14
N ARG A 211 0.87 13.39 2.82
CA ARG A 211 0.93 14.72 2.19
C ARG A 211 2.05 14.78 1.15
N ILE A 212 3.22 14.22 1.46
CA ILE A 212 4.35 14.19 0.54
C ILE A 212 4.00 13.32 -0.67
N ILE A 213 3.55 12.08 -0.46
CA ILE A 213 3.18 11.14 -1.54
C ILE A 213 2.08 11.73 -2.44
N SER A 214 1.04 12.33 -1.88
CA SER A 214 -0.03 12.98 -2.65
C SER A 214 0.48 14.17 -3.48
N SER A 215 1.55 14.84 -3.06
CA SER A 215 2.15 15.97 -3.78
C SER A 215 3.22 15.57 -4.81
N LEU A 216 3.64 14.31 -4.83
CA LEU A 216 4.66 13.83 -5.76
C LEU A 216 4.14 13.88 -7.21
N LYS A 217 5.00 14.34 -8.12
CA LYS A 217 4.78 14.21 -9.57
C LYS A 217 5.53 12.98 -10.06
N LEU A 218 4.76 11.98 -10.50
CA LEU A 218 5.28 10.67 -10.90
C LEU A 218 5.03 10.48 -12.39
N PHE A 219 6.08 10.15 -13.14
CA PHE A 219 6.00 9.98 -14.58
C PHE A 219 6.62 8.66 -15.03
N GLU A 220 5.97 8.04 -16.00
CA GLU A 220 6.49 6.91 -16.75
C GLU A 220 6.90 7.37 -18.15
N ALA A 221 8.02 6.86 -18.66
CA ALA A 221 8.50 7.13 -20.00
C ALA A 221 9.01 5.86 -20.67
N ASP A 222 8.97 5.79 -21.99
CA ASP A 222 9.48 4.61 -22.71
C ASP A 222 11.00 4.49 -22.56
N ARG A 223 11.70 5.63 -22.47
CA ARG A 223 13.14 5.72 -22.19
C ARG A 223 13.47 6.99 -21.43
N LEU A 224 14.50 6.92 -20.58
CA LEU A 224 15.06 8.06 -19.86
C LEU A 224 16.52 8.27 -20.28
N GLU A 225 16.76 9.37 -20.99
CA GLU A 225 18.07 9.72 -21.53
C GLU A 225 18.69 10.83 -20.68
N LEU A 226 19.84 10.57 -20.07
CA LEU A 226 20.64 11.62 -19.44
C LEU A 226 21.54 12.25 -20.50
N MET A 227 21.40 13.55 -20.66
CA MET A 227 22.04 14.33 -21.71
C MET A 227 23.06 15.31 -21.13
N TYR A 228 24.12 15.54 -21.89
CA TYR A 228 25.07 16.62 -21.67
C TYR A 228 25.30 17.31 -23.01
N ASN A 229 25.00 18.62 -23.09
CA ASN A 229 25.09 19.42 -24.32
C ASN A 229 24.43 18.74 -25.54
N GLU A 230 23.17 18.32 -25.42
CA GLU A 230 22.39 17.65 -26.49
C GLU A 230 22.87 16.24 -26.89
N VAL A 231 23.93 15.71 -26.26
CA VAL A 231 24.41 14.34 -26.49
C VAL A 231 23.89 13.42 -25.39
N VAL A 232 23.34 12.26 -25.78
CA VAL A 232 22.90 11.23 -24.82
C VAL A 232 24.14 10.55 -24.24
N ILE A 233 24.25 10.61 -22.92
CA ILE A 233 25.40 10.11 -22.16
C ILE A 233 25.13 8.75 -21.55
N LYS A 234 23.92 8.60 -20.99
CA LYS A 234 23.56 7.43 -20.20
C LYS A 234 22.07 7.20 -20.28
N LEU A 235 21.68 5.96 -20.51
CA LEU A 235 20.30 5.52 -20.25
C LEU A 235 20.15 5.20 -18.77
N THR A 236 19.03 5.63 -18.19
CA THR A 236 18.68 5.29 -16.81
C THR A 236 17.28 4.73 -16.75
N ASN A 237 17.00 3.99 -15.69
CA ASN A 237 15.70 3.35 -15.48
C ASN A 237 14.83 4.18 -14.52
N VAL A 238 15.46 4.90 -13.60
CA VAL A 238 14.80 5.77 -12.63
C VAL A 238 15.64 7.02 -12.46
N HIS A 239 15.00 8.18 -12.55
CA HIS A 239 15.66 9.46 -12.31
C HIS A 239 14.81 10.36 -11.44
N LEU A 240 15.44 10.98 -10.46
CA LEU A 240 14.81 11.91 -9.54
C LEU A 240 15.32 13.32 -9.86
N THR A 241 14.40 14.23 -10.21
CA THR A 241 14.65 15.67 -10.27
C THR A 241 14.24 16.32 -8.95
N THR A 242 14.32 17.65 -8.85
CA THR A 242 13.97 18.39 -7.62
C THR A 242 12.55 18.17 -7.12
N ASP A 243 11.59 17.92 -8.01
CA ASP A 243 10.16 17.76 -7.66
C ASP A 243 9.47 16.59 -8.37
N GLN A 244 10.18 15.82 -9.20
CA GLN A 244 9.57 14.80 -10.06
C GLN A 244 10.38 13.52 -10.09
N LEU A 245 9.69 12.38 -10.05
CA LEU A 245 10.28 11.07 -10.19
C LEU A 245 9.86 10.49 -11.54
N TYR A 246 10.86 10.17 -12.36
CA TYR A 246 10.68 9.51 -13.65
C TYR A 246 11.13 8.05 -13.54
N VAL A 247 10.33 7.16 -14.09
CA VAL A 247 10.63 5.72 -14.17
C VAL A 247 10.37 5.21 -15.59
N MET A 248 11.16 4.23 -16.03
CA MET A 248 10.97 3.59 -17.32
C MET A 248 9.73 2.69 -17.30
N ARG A 249 8.90 2.74 -18.34
CA ARG A 249 7.67 1.97 -18.45
C ARG A 249 7.96 0.51 -18.83
N PRO A 250 7.33 -0.49 -18.18
CA PRO A 250 6.42 -0.35 -17.04
C PRO A 250 7.20 -0.16 -15.72
N TRP A 251 6.67 0.67 -14.82
CA TRP A 251 7.35 1.06 -13.57
C TRP A 251 7.70 -0.14 -12.69
N ASN A 252 6.90 -1.20 -12.73
CA ASN A 252 7.07 -2.44 -11.96
C ASN A 252 7.98 -3.48 -12.63
N SER A 253 8.78 -3.09 -13.62
CA SER A 253 9.76 -4.00 -14.22
C SER A 253 10.91 -4.32 -13.25
N GLN A 254 11.47 -5.52 -13.36
CA GLN A 254 12.63 -5.96 -12.58
C GLN A 254 13.86 -5.03 -12.75
N LEU A 255 13.95 -4.32 -13.88
CA LEU A 255 14.98 -3.33 -14.17
C LEU A 255 14.87 -2.08 -13.28
N ASN A 256 13.69 -1.81 -12.72
CA ASN A 256 13.41 -0.62 -11.92
C ASN A 256 13.48 -0.89 -10.42
N GLU A 257 13.12 -2.10 -9.95
CA GLU A 257 12.86 -2.45 -8.55
C GLU A 257 13.81 -1.80 -7.52
N LEU A 258 15.10 -2.16 -7.57
CA LEU A 258 16.06 -1.71 -6.56
C LEU A 258 16.39 -0.21 -6.67
N THR A 259 16.40 0.33 -7.88
CA THR A 259 16.74 1.75 -8.10
C THR A 259 15.56 2.65 -7.71
N LEU A 260 14.33 2.18 -7.95
CA LEU A 260 13.09 2.90 -7.67
C LEU A 260 12.87 3.07 -6.17
N SER A 261 12.98 1.98 -5.42
CA SER A 261 12.87 1.97 -3.96
C SER A 261 13.90 2.88 -3.30
N THR A 262 15.15 2.82 -3.74
CA THR A 262 16.23 3.69 -3.25
C THR A 262 15.93 5.17 -3.51
N LYS A 263 15.53 5.53 -4.74
CA LYS A 263 15.22 6.93 -5.10
C LYS A 263 13.97 7.47 -4.42
N LEU A 264 12.96 6.63 -4.19
CA LEU A 264 11.81 6.99 -3.37
C LEU A 264 12.20 7.23 -1.92
N CYS A 265 13.04 6.39 -1.33
CA CYS A 265 13.52 6.59 0.03
C CYS A 265 14.31 7.90 0.15
N GLU A 266 15.17 8.21 -0.84
CA GLU A 266 15.88 9.49 -0.93
C GLU A 266 14.91 10.69 -0.97
N LEU A 267 13.90 10.64 -1.84
CA LEU A 267 12.88 11.68 -1.98
C LEU A 267 12.05 11.87 -0.70
N LEU A 268 11.71 10.78 -0.03
CA LEU A 268 10.92 10.78 1.21
C LEU A 268 11.78 11.02 2.45
N SER A 269 13.11 11.18 2.30
CA SER A 269 14.07 11.27 3.41
C SER A 269 13.99 10.07 4.39
N LEU A 270 13.65 8.89 3.88
CA LEU A 270 13.63 7.63 4.61
C LEU A 270 15.00 6.95 4.46
N LYS A 271 15.58 6.43 5.54
CA LYS A 271 16.90 5.78 5.52
C LYS A 271 16.85 4.40 6.17
N GLY A 272 17.41 3.40 5.49
CA GLY A 272 17.48 2.03 6.01
C GLY A 272 16.13 1.32 6.00
N VAL A 273 15.30 1.60 4.99
CA VAL A 273 14.01 0.93 4.73
C VAL A 273 13.83 0.65 3.23
N GLU A 274 14.92 0.63 2.46
CA GLU A 274 14.94 0.52 1.01
C GLU A 274 14.44 -0.87 0.56
N GLU A 275 14.80 -1.93 1.28
CA GLU A 275 14.35 -3.30 1.01
C GLU A 275 12.85 -3.47 1.30
N GLU A 276 12.37 -2.93 2.42
CA GLU A 276 10.96 -2.93 2.78
C GLU A 276 10.14 -2.11 1.78
N MET A 277 10.65 -0.96 1.35
CA MET A 277 10.04 -0.17 0.27
C MET A 277 9.95 -0.98 -1.03
N ASN A 278 11.03 -1.67 -1.41
CA ASN A 278 11.02 -2.51 -2.61
C ASN A 278 9.96 -3.60 -2.53
N PHE A 279 9.92 -4.33 -1.42
CA PHE A 279 8.94 -5.39 -1.19
C PHE A 279 7.50 -4.86 -1.26
N LEU A 280 7.21 -3.71 -0.63
CA LEU A 280 5.88 -3.10 -0.69
C LEU A 280 5.45 -2.70 -2.11
N LEU A 281 6.40 -2.29 -2.96
CA LEU A 281 6.13 -1.88 -4.33
C LEU A 281 5.96 -3.07 -5.28
N SER A 282 6.69 -4.17 -5.06
CA SER A 282 6.69 -5.34 -5.94
C SER A 282 5.56 -6.34 -5.64
N GLU A 283 5.14 -6.47 -4.37
CA GLU A 283 4.24 -7.54 -3.95
C GLU A 283 2.76 -7.16 -3.94
N ALA A 284 1.88 -8.15 -4.09
CA ALA A 284 0.44 -7.97 -3.92
C ALA A 284 0.08 -7.72 -2.43
N PRO A 285 -1.04 -7.03 -2.11
CA PRO A 285 -1.46 -6.79 -0.74
C PRO A 285 -1.50 -8.05 0.14
N THR A 286 -1.97 -9.18 -0.41
CA THR A 286 -2.03 -10.47 0.30
C THR A 286 -0.65 -11.02 0.68
N ALA A 287 0.34 -10.87 -0.20
CA ALA A 287 1.73 -11.28 0.08
C ALA A 287 2.38 -10.33 1.10
N ILE A 288 2.04 -9.05 1.05
CA ILE A 288 2.47 -8.06 2.04
C ILE A 288 1.91 -8.43 3.42
N GLU A 289 0.62 -8.73 3.50
CA GLU A 289 -0.04 -9.14 4.74
C GLU A 289 0.57 -10.43 5.31
N ALA A 290 0.80 -11.44 4.46
CA ALA A 290 1.46 -12.69 4.86
C ALA A 290 2.84 -12.42 5.46
N ARG A 291 3.63 -11.53 4.84
CA ARG A 291 4.95 -11.16 5.35
C ARG A 291 4.88 -10.40 6.69
N PHE A 292 3.89 -9.55 6.88
CA PHE A 292 3.68 -8.86 8.15
C PHE A 292 3.29 -9.84 9.26
N ILE A 293 2.48 -10.87 8.95
CA ILE A 293 2.17 -11.97 9.88
C ILE A 293 3.46 -12.71 10.27
N GLU A 294 4.28 -13.12 9.28
CA GLU A 294 5.57 -13.79 9.54
C GLU A 294 6.49 -12.96 10.45
N LEU A 295 6.53 -11.65 10.24
CA LEU A 295 7.39 -10.72 10.97
C LEU A 295 6.78 -10.22 12.29
N ASN A 296 5.63 -10.77 12.70
CA ASN A 296 4.86 -10.35 13.87
C ASN A 296 4.64 -8.82 13.91
N ILE A 297 4.37 -8.21 12.75
CA ILE A 297 4.04 -6.80 12.65
C ILE A 297 2.52 -6.67 12.83
N PRO A 298 2.05 -5.94 13.85
CA PRO A 298 0.62 -5.73 14.04
C PRO A 298 0.09 -4.86 12.90
N LEU A 299 -0.45 -5.50 11.86
CA LEU A 299 -1.36 -4.87 10.92
C LEU A 299 -2.53 -4.38 11.75
N GLY A 300 -2.73 -3.07 11.85
CA GLY A 300 -3.92 -2.53 12.51
C GLY A 300 -5.14 -3.20 11.90
N ASN A 301 -5.85 -3.99 12.73
CA ASN A 301 -6.92 -4.93 12.39
C ASN A 301 -7.48 -4.81 10.96
N GLN A 302 -6.89 -5.55 10.02
CA GLN A 302 -7.54 -5.99 8.77
C GLN A 302 -7.62 -7.53 8.71
N ASN A 303 -6.95 -8.25 9.63
CA ASN A 303 -7.04 -9.71 9.73
C ASN A 303 -8.10 -10.16 10.72
N ASP A 304 -9.33 -9.68 10.52
CA ASP A 304 -10.57 -10.38 10.91
C ASP A 304 -11.58 -10.44 9.74
N ASP A 305 -11.18 -10.08 8.51
CA ASP A 305 -12.04 -10.22 7.31
C ASP A 305 -11.85 -11.57 6.58
N ASN A 306 -11.29 -12.58 7.27
CA ASN A 306 -11.48 -13.97 6.86
C ASN A 306 -12.79 -14.50 7.48
N ASN A 307 -13.86 -14.45 6.69
CA ASN A 307 -15.11 -15.21 6.85
C ASN A 307 -16.07 -14.87 7.98
N ASN A 308 -15.92 -13.76 8.69
CA ASN A 308 -17.03 -13.19 9.48
C ASN A 308 -16.98 -11.67 9.38
N SER A 309 -17.89 -11.07 8.63
CA SER A 309 -18.16 -9.64 8.71
C SER A 309 -18.52 -9.30 10.15
N SER A 310 -17.55 -8.81 10.94
CA SER A 310 -17.79 -8.44 12.33
C SER A 310 -18.71 -7.22 12.36
N PHE A 311 -20.00 -7.46 12.50
CA PHE A 311 -21.03 -6.44 12.61
C PHE A 311 -20.85 -5.65 13.91
N ASP A 312 -20.55 -4.35 13.81
CA ASP A 312 -20.47 -3.50 14.99
C ASP A 312 -21.88 -3.19 15.49
N SER A 313 -22.16 -3.54 16.75
CA SER A 313 -23.44 -3.22 17.41
C SER A 313 -23.51 -1.75 17.84
N ALA A 314 -22.44 -0.97 17.67
CA ALA A 314 -22.43 0.47 17.90
C ALA A 314 -23.00 1.25 16.70
N ALA A 315 -23.61 2.40 16.98
CA ALA A 315 -24.08 3.29 15.93
C ALA A 315 -22.91 3.80 15.06
N GLN A 316 -23.10 3.85 13.74
CA GLN A 316 -22.05 4.26 12.80
C GLN A 316 -21.52 5.67 13.09
N LYS A 317 -22.39 6.58 13.54
CA LYS A 317 -22.02 7.93 13.96
C LYS A 317 -21.07 7.95 15.16
N VAL A 318 -21.17 6.98 16.07
CA VAL A 318 -20.26 6.84 17.21
C VAL A 318 -18.91 6.31 16.73
N VAL A 319 -18.92 5.31 15.85
CA VAL A 319 -17.70 4.74 15.25
C VAL A 319 -16.95 5.79 14.41
N SER A 320 -17.66 6.62 13.64
CA SER A 320 -17.07 7.61 12.74
C SER A 320 -16.38 8.76 13.47
N ILE A 321 -16.94 9.22 14.60
CA ILE A 321 -16.36 10.31 15.40
C ILE A 321 -15.26 9.85 16.37
N THR A 322 -15.16 8.53 16.63
CA THR A 322 -14.15 7.96 17.52
C THR A 322 -12.76 8.08 16.89
N ASN A 323 -11.79 8.54 17.67
CA ASN A 323 -10.41 8.74 17.21
C ASN A 323 -9.79 7.40 16.75
N THR A 324 -9.04 7.42 15.65
CA THR A 324 -8.36 6.24 15.08
C THR A 324 -7.49 5.50 16.09
N GLU A 325 -6.80 6.21 16.99
CA GLU A 325 -5.99 5.55 18.04
C GLU A 325 -6.87 4.68 18.96
N VAL A 326 -8.06 5.17 19.30
CA VAL A 326 -9.02 4.47 20.17
C VAL A 326 -9.55 3.20 19.52
N LYS A 327 -9.67 3.18 18.18
CA LYS A 327 -10.10 2.00 17.42
C LYS A 327 -9.11 0.84 17.50
N SER A 328 -7.88 1.09 17.95
CA SER A 328 -6.87 0.04 18.19
C SER A 328 -7.02 -0.68 19.54
N TYR A 329 -8.04 -0.35 20.35
CA TYR A 329 -8.28 -0.99 21.64
C TYR A 329 -9.54 -1.86 21.62
N VAL A 330 -9.45 -3.03 22.23
CA VAL A 330 -10.61 -3.77 22.73
C VAL A 330 -11.16 -3.03 23.95
N ARG A 331 -12.45 -2.71 23.92
CA ARG A 331 -13.12 -1.88 24.92
C ARG A 331 -14.07 -2.74 25.74
N PHE A 332 -13.82 -2.81 27.04
CA PHE A 332 -14.67 -3.50 28.01
C PHE A 332 -15.40 -2.48 28.87
N TYR A 333 -16.69 -2.71 29.08
CA TYR A 333 -17.47 -1.95 30.06
C TYR A 333 -17.30 -2.59 31.43
N PHE A 334 -17.17 -1.76 32.47
CA PHE A 334 -17.08 -2.26 33.85
C PHE A 334 -18.41 -2.82 34.36
N ARG A 335 -19.54 -2.47 33.73
CA ARG A 335 -20.86 -2.95 34.11
C ARG A 335 -21.76 -3.21 32.90
N PRO A 336 -22.77 -4.08 33.04
CA PRO A 336 -23.89 -4.17 32.12
C PRO A 336 -24.82 -2.95 32.26
N LEU A 337 -25.91 -2.95 31.50
CA LEU A 337 -27.00 -1.98 31.52
C LEU A 337 -26.56 -0.56 31.14
N THR A 338 -25.56 -0.47 30.26
CA THR A 338 -25.11 0.85 29.78
C THR A 338 -26.20 1.52 28.93
N PRO A 339 -26.21 2.86 28.82
CA PRO A 339 -27.07 3.59 27.89
C PRO A 339 -26.94 3.13 26.42
N THR A 340 -25.73 2.73 26.01
CA THR A 340 -25.49 2.18 24.66
C THR A 340 -26.20 0.85 24.50
N GLN A 341 -26.08 -0.04 25.49
CA GLN A 341 -26.79 -1.31 25.52
C GLN A 341 -28.31 -1.11 25.44
N TYR A 342 -28.87 -0.18 26.22
CA TYR A 342 -30.31 0.11 26.14
C TYR A 342 -30.77 0.46 24.72
N THR A 343 -29.92 1.10 23.93
CA THR A 343 -30.27 1.53 22.58
C THR A 343 -30.25 0.36 21.58
N ASN A 344 -29.25 -0.53 21.67
CA ASN A 344 -29.00 -1.56 20.66
C ASN A 344 -29.47 -2.97 21.06
N GLU A 345 -29.81 -3.23 22.34
CA GLU A 345 -30.23 -4.55 22.81
C GLU A 345 -31.49 -5.05 22.07
N ASN A 346 -31.51 -6.34 21.72
CA ASN A 346 -32.57 -7.00 20.96
C ASN A 346 -32.82 -6.29 19.61
N LEU A 347 -34.07 -5.96 19.30
CA LEU A 347 -34.40 -5.22 18.09
C LEU A 347 -34.20 -3.70 18.24
N GLY A 348 -33.60 -3.22 19.33
CA GLY A 348 -33.30 -1.80 19.57
C GLY A 348 -34.54 -0.92 19.80
N ASN A 349 -34.33 0.27 20.39
CA ASN A 349 -35.39 1.22 20.69
C ASN A 349 -35.82 2.02 19.45
N THR A 350 -37.13 2.24 19.24
CA THR A 350 -37.71 3.07 18.17
C THR A 350 -37.19 4.50 18.13
N ASN A 351 -36.78 5.07 19.27
CA ASN A 351 -36.22 6.43 19.36
C ASN A 351 -34.73 6.52 18.99
N GLY A 352 -34.05 5.40 18.69
CA GLY A 352 -32.62 5.37 18.38
C GLY A 352 -32.25 6.05 17.05
N THR A 353 -33.15 5.96 16.07
CA THR A 353 -32.94 6.44 14.69
C THR A 353 -32.77 7.96 14.64
N GLU A 354 -33.56 8.72 15.40
CA GLU A 354 -33.48 10.19 15.47
C GLU A 354 -32.17 10.68 16.11
N ARG A 355 -31.64 9.93 17.08
CA ARG A 355 -30.46 10.35 17.85
C ARG A 355 -29.13 9.99 17.16
N PHE A 356 -29.10 8.85 16.46
CA PHE A 356 -27.86 8.26 15.96
C PHE A 356 -27.75 8.17 14.43
N GLY A 357 -28.82 8.48 13.69
CA GLY A 357 -28.85 8.44 12.23
C GLY A 357 -29.01 7.03 11.65
N ASN A 358 -28.96 6.01 12.50
CA ASN A 358 -29.29 4.62 12.21
C ASN A 358 -29.94 3.97 13.45
N ALA A 359 -30.62 2.83 13.28
CA ALA A 359 -31.16 2.03 14.38
C ALA A 359 -30.22 0.85 14.65
N PRO A 360 -29.20 0.98 15.53
CA PRO A 360 -28.34 -0.14 15.88
C PRO A 360 -29.17 -1.22 16.59
N ILE A 361 -28.99 -2.49 16.20
CA ILE A 361 -29.68 -3.63 16.81
C ILE A 361 -28.70 -4.78 17.05
N CYS A 362 -28.93 -5.54 18.11
CA CYS A 362 -28.24 -6.77 18.48
C CYS A 362 -29.31 -7.78 18.92
N PRO A 363 -29.90 -8.53 17.96
CA PRO A 363 -31.10 -9.33 18.22
C PRO A 363 -30.97 -10.37 19.33
N ILE A 364 -29.79 -10.99 19.43
CA ILE A 364 -29.44 -11.98 20.47
C ILE A 364 -28.13 -11.54 21.15
N PRO A 365 -28.20 -10.66 22.17
CA PRO A 365 -27.01 -10.14 22.81
C PRO A 365 -26.39 -11.18 23.77
N ILE A 366 -25.09 -11.45 23.60
CA ILE A 366 -24.29 -12.35 24.44
C ILE A 366 -23.20 -11.53 25.14
N PHE A 367 -23.08 -11.67 26.45
CA PHE A 367 -22.03 -11.01 27.22
C PHE A 367 -20.89 -11.98 27.55
N ILE A 368 -19.66 -11.52 27.39
CA ILE A 368 -18.47 -12.21 27.89
C ILE A 368 -18.00 -11.43 29.12
N LYS A 369 -18.10 -12.05 30.30
CA LYS A 369 -17.67 -11.45 31.56
C LYS A 369 -16.31 -12.03 31.94
N ILE A 370 -15.36 -11.12 32.14
CA ILE A 370 -13.96 -11.44 32.40
C ILE A 370 -13.54 -10.82 33.72
N PRO A 371 -13.03 -11.62 34.69
CA PRO A 371 -12.45 -11.08 35.91
C PRO A 371 -11.18 -10.28 35.62
N LEU A 372 -11.13 -9.01 36.04
CA LEU A 372 -9.96 -8.14 35.86
C LEU A 372 -8.68 -8.75 36.44
N LYS A 373 -8.78 -9.47 37.57
CA LYS A 373 -7.64 -10.18 38.17
C LYS A 373 -7.00 -11.17 37.20
N SER A 374 -7.79 -11.82 36.35
CA SER A 374 -7.30 -12.80 35.38
C SER A 374 -6.60 -12.12 34.20
N ILE A 375 -6.98 -10.89 33.85
CA ILE A 375 -6.27 -10.06 32.88
C ILE A 375 -4.90 -9.63 33.44
N PHE A 376 -4.84 -9.17 34.70
CA PHE A 376 -3.59 -8.72 35.32
C PHE A 376 -2.57 -9.82 35.60
N LYS A 377 -2.95 -11.10 35.52
CA LYS A 377 -2.01 -12.23 35.60
C LYS A 377 -1.17 -12.40 34.33
N GLN A 378 -1.56 -11.77 33.22
CA GLN A 378 -0.89 -11.89 31.94
C GLN A 378 0.28 -10.89 31.88
N ALA A 379 1.50 -11.37 31.65
CA ALA A 379 2.73 -10.56 31.76
C ALA A 379 2.86 -9.45 30.71
N ASP A 380 2.19 -9.59 29.55
CA ASP A 380 2.45 -8.78 28.36
C ASP A 380 1.22 -7.98 27.84
N ILE A 381 0.18 -7.78 28.67
CA ILE A 381 -1.01 -7.03 28.25
C ILE A 381 -0.83 -5.53 28.48
N GLU A 382 -0.82 -4.75 27.39
CA GLU A 382 -0.92 -3.29 27.47
C GLU A 382 -2.38 -2.88 27.76
N TRP A 383 -2.63 -2.45 28.99
CA TRP A 383 -3.96 -2.02 29.44
C TRP A 383 -4.00 -0.54 29.84
N LYS A 384 -5.19 0.06 29.73
CA LYS A 384 -5.53 1.42 30.18
C LYS A 384 -6.94 1.45 30.74
N ILE A 385 -7.29 2.51 31.46
CA ILE A 385 -8.67 2.85 31.80
C ILE A 385 -9.02 4.22 31.23
N SER A 386 -10.28 4.42 30.87
CA SER A 386 -10.81 5.73 30.51
C SER A 386 -11.57 6.36 31.67
N LEU A 387 -11.60 7.69 31.73
CA LEU A 387 -12.43 8.42 32.69
C LEU A 387 -13.86 8.66 32.18
N GLY A 388 -14.26 8.00 31.10
CA GLY A 388 -15.60 8.06 30.52
C GLY A 388 -15.64 7.52 29.08
N ASN A 389 -16.70 7.82 28.34
CA ASN A 389 -16.94 7.28 27.01
C ASN A 389 -15.81 7.66 26.03
N MET A 390 -15.17 6.65 25.42
CA MET A 390 -14.04 6.86 24.52
C MET A 390 -14.39 7.46 23.14
N ALA A 391 -15.68 7.58 22.81
CA ALA A 391 -16.12 8.35 21.63
C ALA A 391 -15.98 9.87 21.82
N ARG A 392 -15.74 10.36 23.05
CA ARG A 392 -15.52 11.80 23.31
C ARG A 392 -14.07 12.18 23.02
N LYS A 393 -13.87 13.16 22.13
CA LYS A 393 -12.52 13.62 21.71
C LYS A 393 -11.60 14.06 22.85
N SER A 394 -12.15 14.63 23.92
CA SER A 394 -11.40 15.11 25.08
C SER A 394 -11.19 14.06 26.17
N MET A 395 -11.52 12.79 25.90
CA MET A 395 -11.50 11.77 26.94
C MET A 395 -10.08 11.45 27.38
N LYS A 396 -9.81 11.59 28.68
CA LYS A 396 -8.56 11.16 29.30
C LYS A 396 -8.61 9.65 29.56
N TYR A 397 -7.52 8.98 29.21
CA TYR A 397 -7.32 7.55 29.46
C TYR A 397 -5.83 7.26 29.66
N GLY A 398 -5.53 6.16 30.34
CA GLY A 398 -4.16 5.76 30.67
C GLY A 398 -4.13 4.76 31.81
N ASN A 399 -2.94 4.37 32.23
CA ASN A 399 -2.69 3.47 33.37
C ASN A 399 -1.74 4.10 34.41
N THR A 400 -1.56 5.43 34.35
CA THR A 400 -0.76 6.15 35.34
C THR A 400 -1.52 6.33 36.64
N LEU A 401 -0.81 6.44 37.76
CA LEU A 401 -1.41 6.68 39.08
C LEU A 401 -2.33 7.91 39.08
N GLY A 402 -1.97 8.97 38.34
CA GLY A 402 -2.79 10.17 38.23
C GLY A 402 -4.15 9.95 37.56
N ILE A 403 -4.23 9.07 36.55
CA ILE A 403 -5.51 8.69 35.91
C ILE A 403 -6.28 7.74 36.82
N ILE A 404 -5.61 6.75 37.41
CA ILE A 404 -6.24 5.77 38.31
C ILE A 404 -6.90 6.46 39.51
N ASN A 405 -6.25 7.46 40.09
CA ASN A 405 -6.82 8.22 41.21
C ASN A 405 -8.03 9.08 40.83
N GLN A 406 -8.23 9.37 39.55
CA GLN A 406 -9.40 10.11 39.05
C GLN A 406 -10.55 9.17 38.63
N PHE A 407 -10.30 7.86 38.55
CA PHE A 407 -11.32 6.89 38.20
C PHE A 407 -12.34 6.75 39.34
N ASP A 408 -13.63 6.72 39.00
CA ASP A 408 -14.71 6.76 39.99
C ASP A 408 -15.23 5.34 40.25
N PHE A 409 -14.41 4.53 40.93
CA PHE A 409 -14.72 3.14 41.25
C PHE A 409 -16.03 2.97 42.03
N ASN A 410 -16.44 3.98 42.80
CA ASN A 410 -17.69 3.95 43.55
C ASN A 410 -18.88 4.12 42.61
N SER A 411 -18.81 5.09 41.70
CA SER A 411 -19.95 5.44 40.85
C SER A 411 -20.08 4.58 39.61
N VAL A 412 -18.99 3.97 39.12
CA VAL A 412 -19.02 3.13 37.89
C VAL A 412 -19.95 1.92 38.02
N TYR A 413 -20.15 1.41 39.24
CA TYR A 413 -21.01 0.26 39.53
C TYR A 413 -22.40 0.65 40.10
N CYS A 414 -22.70 1.94 40.29
CA CYS A 414 -23.97 2.38 40.87
C CYS A 414 -25.15 2.12 39.94
N GLU A 415 -26.19 1.44 40.41
CA GLU A 415 -27.41 1.19 39.64
C GLU A 415 -28.29 2.44 39.48
N GLU A 416 -28.32 3.31 40.49
CA GLU A 416 -29.01 4.60 40.42
C GLU A 416 -28.16 5.63 39.66
N LEU A 417 -28.74 6.25 38.62
CA LEU A 417 -28.02 7.12 37.70
C LEU A 417 -28.40 8.59 37.90
N SER A 418 -27.72 9.29 38.80
CA SER A 418 -27.53 10.75 38.68
C SER A 418 -26.63 11.09 37.48
N ASP A 419 -26.54 12.36 37.08
CA ASP A 419 -25.66 12.77 35.97
C ASP A 419 -24.19 12.33 36.14
N ARG A 420 -23.70 12.35 37.39
CA ARG A 420 -22.35 11.88 37.72
C ARG A 420 -22.22 10.37 37.52
N GLN A 421 -23.14 9.58 38.08
CA GLN A 421 -23.14 8.12 37.94
C GLN A 421 -23.37 7.69 36.49
N PHE A 422 -24.19 8.43 35.74
CA PHE A 422 -24.35 8.26 34.30
C PHE A 422 -23.02 8.45 33.56
N ALA A 423 -22.28 9.53 33.85
CA ALA A 423 -20.97 9.77 33.24
C ALA A 423 -19.94 8.68 33.64
N SER A 424 -19.92 8.27 34.91
CA SER A 424 -19.01 7.23 35.41
C SER A 424 -19.34 5.85 34.85
N SER A 425 -20.62 5.51 34.61
CA SER A 425 -21.03 4.23 34.00
C SER A 425 -20.49 3.99 32.59
N GLN A 426 -20.00 5.05 31.95
CA GLN A 426 -19.41 5.02 30.61
C GLN A 426 -17.88 4.90 30.64
N GLN A 427 -17.29 4.71 31.83
CA GLN A 427 -15.88 4.42 31.97
C GLN A 427 -15.58 3.01 31.42
N GLU A 428 -14.42 2.85 30.79
CA GLU A 428 -14.07 1.66 30.01
C GLU A 428 -12.68 1.16 30.41
N PHE A 429 -12.53 -0.16 30.38
CA PHE A 429 -11.24 -0.83 30.45
C PHE A 429 -10.77 -1.12 29.03
N LEU A 430 -9.51 -0.79 28.74
CA LEU A 430 -8.96 -0.80 27.39
C LEU A 430 -7.79 -1.76 27.33
N ILE A 431 -7.81 -2.67 26.37
CA ILE A 431 -6.69 -3.54 26.04
C ILE A 431 -6.29 -3.27 24.61
N LYS A 432 -4.99 -3.05 24.37
CA LYS A 432 -4.52 -2.74 23.03
C LYS A 432 -4.52 -3.98 22.14
N SER A 433 -4.92 -3.80 20.88
CA SER A 433 -4.99 -4.81 19.83
C SER A 433 -5.99 -5.93 20.09
N GLN A 434 -5.73 -6.85 21.02
CA GLN A 434 -6.55 -8.03 21.27
C GLN A 434 -6.41 -8.59 22.69
N LEU A 435 -7.43 -9.31 23.17
CA LEU A 435 -7.38 -10.10 24.40
C LEU A 435 -7.56 -11.59 24.05
N PRO A 436 -6.52 -12.44 24.15
CA PRO A 436 -6.68 -13.87 23.97
C PRO A 436 -7.56 -14.47 25.08
N LEU A 437 -8.74 -15.00 24.72
CA LEU A 437 -9.67 -15.57 25.69
C LEU A 437 -9.27 -16.98 26.16
N ASN A 438 -8.47 -17.70 25.37
CA ASN A 438 -8.01 -19.06 25.68
C ASN A 438 -7.04 -19.14 26.86
N VAL A 439 -6.42 -18.03 27.27
CA VAL A 439 -5.50 -17.96 28.42
C VAL A 439 -6.18 -17.48 29.71
N ILE A 440 -7.50 -17.33 29.69
CA ILE A 440 -8.29 -16.85 30.84
C ILE A 440 -9.20 -17.99 31.32
N ASP A 441 -8.85 -18.54 32.48
CA ASP A 441 -9.56 -19.69 33.05
C ASP A 441 -11.00 -19.34 33.47
N ASP A 442 -11.19 -18.16 34.08
CA ASP A 442 -12.42 -17.79 34.80
C ASP A 442 -13.39 -16.92 33.97
N ILE A 443 -13.58 -17.20 32.67
CA ILE A 443 -14.56 -16.49 31.82
C ILE A 443 -15.97 -16.98 32.10
N GLU A 444 -16.95 -16.08 32.05
CA GLU A 444 -18.38 -16.43 32.01
C GLU A 444 -18.98 -15.96 30.68
N VAL A 445 -19.76 -16.81 30.03
CA VAL A 445 -20.57 -16.45 28.85
C VAL A 445 -22.02 -16.35 29.31
N ILE A 446 -22.61 -15.18 29.15
CA ILE A 446 -23.92 -14.86 29.71
C ILE A 446 -24.90 -14.62 28.58
N CYS A 447 -25.99 -15.38 28.59
CA CYS A 447 -27.11 -15.28 27.68
C CYS A 447 -28.35 -14.72 28.38
N GLN A 448 -29.24 -14.11 27.61
CA GLN A 448 -30.46 -13.49 28.13
C GLN A 448 -31.50 -14.52 28.60
N ASN A 449 -31.59 -15.67 27.93
CA ASN A 449 -32.60 -16.69 28.22
C ASN A 449 -32.12 -18.07 27.74
N VAL A 450 -32.89 -19.11 28.08
CA VAL A 450 -32.58 -20.51 27.74
C VAL A 450 -32.48 -20.74 26.23
N ALA A 451 -33.36 -20.13 25.42
CA ALA A 451 -33.32 -20.29 23.96
C ALA A 451 -32.01 -19.76 23.36
N ALA A 452 -31.48 -18.66 23.87
CA ALA A 452 -30.17 -18.15 23.47
C ALA A 452 -29.01 -19.09 23.90
N VAL A 453 -29.12 -19.71 25.08
CA VAL A 453 -28.16 -20.75 25.51
C VAL A 453 -28.18 -21.94 24.57
N GLU A 454 -29.37 -22.44 24.24
CA GLU A 454 -29.54 -23.60 23.34
C GLU A 454 -28.96 -23.29 21.96
N CYS A 455 -29.34 -22.15 21.37
CA CYS A 455 -28.83 -21.68 20.08
C CYS A 455 -27.29 -21.63 20.08
N LEU A 456 -26.68 -20.96 21.07
CA LEU A 456 -25.22 -20.87 21.18
C LEU A 456 -24.58 -22.25 21.39
N SER A 457 -25.19 -23.10 22.22
CA SER A 457 -24.69 -24.44 22.54
C SER A 457 -24.68 -25.36 21.33
N TYR A 458 -25.66 -25.22 20.42
CA TYR A 458 -25.67 -25.92 19.15
C TYR A 458 -24.50 -25.49 18.26
N MET A 459 -24.20 -24.19 18.20
CA MET A 459 -23.12 -23.66 17.36
C MET A 459 -21.71 -24.03 17.83
N LEU A 460 -21.53 -24.32 19.12
CA LEU A 460 -20.23 -24.68 19.68
C LEU A 460 -19.92 -26.17 19.49
N GLU A 461 -18.66 -26.46 19.15
CA GLU A 461 -18.14 -27.82 19.18
C GLU A 461 -18.25 -28.45 20.58
N ASP A 462 -18.36 -29.77 20.62
CA ASP A 462 -18.62 -30.50 21.88
C ASP A 462 -17.45 -30.43 22.86
N ASN A 463 -16.24 -30.24 22.36
CA ASN A 463 -15.01 -30.03 23.11
C ASN A 463 -14.70 -28.54 23.37
N ASN A 464 -15.60 -27.61 23.04
CA ASN A 464 -15.33 -26.19 23.20
C ASN A 464 -15.24 -25.79 24.69
N PRO A 465 -14.14 -25.16 25.14
CA PRO A 465 -13.90 -24.87 26.56
C PRO A 465 -14.87 -23.84 27.17
N PHE A 466 -15.65 -23.13 26.34
CA PHE A 466 -16.64 -22.16 26.81
C PHE A 466 -18.03 -22.77 27.02
N LYS A 467 -18.29 -23.99 26.54
CA LYS A 467 -19.63 -24.62 26.59
C LYS A 467 -20.14 -24.75 28.03
N ASP A 468 -19.27 -25.19 28.94
CA ASP A 468 -19.56 -25.31 30.38
C ASP A 468 -19.57 -23.97 31.13
N LYS A 469 -19.20 -22.88 30.45
CA LYS A 469 -19.14 -21.51 31.01
C LYS A 469 -20.36 -20.67 30.61
N ILE A 470 -21.29 -21.22 29.83
CA ILE A 470 -22.52 -20.55 29.40
C ILE A 470 -23.56 -20.61 30.52
N LYS A 471 -24.17 -19.47 30.84
CA LYS A 471 -25.28 -19.37 31.80
C LYS A 471 -26.31 -18.33 31.41
N VAL A 472 -27.49 -18.44 32.01
CA VAL A 472 -28.55 -17.42 31.91
C VAL A 472 -28.41 -16.44 33.08
N ASP A 473 -28.37 -15.14 32.79
CA ASP A 473 -28.54 -14.10 33.81
C ASP A 473 -29.28 -12.88 33.22
N GLU A 474 -30.59 -12.85 33.43
CA GLU A 474 -31.48 -11.80 32.92
C GLU A 474 -31.14 -10.40 33.46
N ARG A 475 -30.50 -10.30 34.64
CA ARG A 475 -30.16 -9.02 35.29
C ARG A 475 -29.11 -8.23 34.51
N MET A 476 -28.40 -8.87 33.58
CA MET A 476 -27.44 -8.20 32.70
C MET A 476 -28.12 -7.42 31.57
N TYR A 477 -29.44 -7.56 31.39
CA TYR A 477 -30.19 -7.03 30.25
C TYR A 477 -31.25 -6.01 30.69
N HIS A 478 -31.51 -5.00 29.86
CA HIS A 478 -32.60 -4.05 30.14
C HIS A 478 -33.96 -4.71 30.00
N GLY A 479 -34.11 -5.61 29.01
CA GLY A 479 -35.31 -6.40 28.78
C GLY A 479 -36.52 -5.60 28.28
N ARG A 480 -36.31 -4.34 27.87
CA ARG A 480 -37.39 -3.40 27.48
C ARG A 480 -37.61 -3.27 25.97
N ASN A 481 -36.62 -3.63 25.16
CA ASN A 481 -36.72 -3.50 23.71
C ASN A 481 -37.49 -4.68 23.09
N PRO A 482 -38.17 -4.49 21.94
CA PRO A 482 -38.81 -5.57 21.20
C PRO A 482 -37.84 -6.73 20.96
N LYS A 483 -38.34 -7.95 21.12
CA LYS A 483 -37.57 -9.19 21.00
C LYS A 483 -38.35 -10.26 20.26
N PHE A 484 -37.63 -11.28 19.80
CA PHE A 484 -38.23 -12.45 19.20
C PHE A 484 -38.82 -13.37 20.26
N LEU A 485 -39.99 -13.92 19.97
CA LEU A 485 -40.64 -14.98 20.72
C LEU A 485 -40.70 -16.20 19.81
N ILE A 486 -39.98 -17.24 20.19
CA ILE A 486 -39.91 -18.52 19.48
C ILE A 486 -40.54 -19.56 20.37
N VAL A 487 -41.58 -20.20 19.85
CA VAL A 487 -42.33 -21.25 20.55
C VAL A 487 -42.26 -22.51 19.71
N GLU A 488 -41.52 -23.50 20.23
CA GLU A 488 -41.45 -24.83 19.66
C GLU A 488 -42.54 -25.72 20.27
N ASN A 489 -43.43 -26.23 19.42
CA ASN A 489 -44.33 -27.32 19.75
C ASN A 489 -43.93 -28.56 18.97
N PRO A 490 -44.25 -29.79 19.42
CA PRO A 490 -43.85 -31.01 18.72
C PRO A 490 -44.22 -31.07 17.23
N LYS A 491 -45.26 -30.35 16.81
CA LYS A 491 -45.75 -30.31 15.42
C LYS A 491 -45.84 -28.90 14.82
N SER A 492 -45.29 -27.88 15.49
CA SER A 492 -45.27 -26.54 14.92
C SER A 492 -44.16 -25.66 15.48
N LEU A 493 -43.65 -24.78 14.63
CA LEU A 493 -42.73 -23.71 15.00
C LEU A 493 -43.46 -22.37 14.87
N LYS A 494 -43.56 -21.61 15.96
CA LYS A 494 -44.12 -20.25 15.95
C LYS A 494 -43.03 -19.23 16.27
N ILE A 495 -42.93 -18.19 15.44
CA ILE A 495 -41.95 -17.10 15.57
C ILE A 495 -42.74 -15.80 15.52
N SER A 496 -42.54 -14.90 16.50
CA SER A 496 -43.24 -13.61 16.54
C SER A 496 -42.36 -12.51 17.12
N ILE A 497 -42.68 -11.25 16.83
CA ILE A 497 -41.98 -10.07 17.36
C ILE A 497 -42.85 -9.39 18.41
N GLN A 498 -42.27 -9.07 19.57
CA GLN A 498 -42.98 -8.41 20.66
C GLN A 498 -43.16 -6.91 20.38
N GLN A 499 -44.37 -6.52 19.96
CA GLN A 499 -45.00 -5.19 20.10
C GLN A 499 -44.56 -3.98 19.25
N GLU A 500 -43.65 -4.07 18.29
CA GLU A 500 -43.45 -2.97 17.33
C GLU A 500 -43.25 -3.44 15.90
N LYS A 501 -43.88 -2.75 14.95
CA LYS A 501 -43.73 -2.97 13.53
C LYS A 501 -42.34 -2.46 13.11
N LYS A 502 -41.40 -3.37 12.88
CA LYS A 502 -40.13 -3.07 12.19
C LYS A 502 -40.18 -3.65 10.79
N ASP A 503 -39.60 -2.94 9.83
CA ASP A 503 -39.56 -3.30 8.41
C ASP A 503 -38.53 -4.43 8.11
N GLY A 504 -38.50 -5.45 8.96
CA GLY A 504 -37.63 -6.62 8.80
C GLY A 504 -38.38 -7.85 8.32
N LYS A 505 -37.66 -8.81 7.72
CA LYS A 505 -38.19 -10.10 7.28
C LYS A 505 -37.66 -11.22 8.18
N ILE A 506 -38.53 -12.15 8.58
CA ILE A 506 -38.12 -13.39 9.25
C ILE A 506 -37.94 -14.45 8.16
N ILE A 507 -36.80 -15.14 8.20
CA ILE A 507 -36.45 -16.21 7.28
C ILE A 507 -36.28 -17.49 8.10
N LEU A 508 -37.09 -18.50 7.81
CA LEU A 508 -36.94 -19.83 8.39
C LEU A 508 -36.40 -20.77 7.31
N LYS A 509 -35.28 -21.44 7.61
CA LYS A 509 -34.74 -22.55 6.83
C LYS A 509 -34.90 -23.82 7.65
N TYR A 510 -35.42 -24.90 7.05
CA TYR A 510 -35.39 -26.23 7.67
C TYR A 510 -35.18 -27.35 6.66
N PHE A 511 -34.72 -28.49 7.16
CA PHE A 511 -34.49 -29.71 6.41
C PHE A 511 -34.61 -30.94 7.33
N ASN A 512 -34.87 -32.12 6.76
CA ASN A 512 -35.00 -33.34 7.54
C ASN A 512 -33.64 -33.78 8.12
N LYS A 513 -33.61 -34.21 9.38
CA LYS A 513 -32.38 -34.68 10.06
C LYS A 513 -31.74 -35.88 9.37
N ASN A 514 -32.54 -36.68 8.67
CA ASN A 514 -32.06 -37.86 7.94
C ASN A 514 -31.43 -37.50 6.58
N ASP A 515 -31.68 -36.29 6.07
CA ASP A 515 -31.16 -35.80 4.80
C ASP A 515 -29.96 -34.89 5.09
N ALA A 516 -28.85 -35.50 5.52
CA ALA A 516 -27.72 -34.77 6.09
C ALA A 516 -27.05 -33.77 5.14
N ASP A 517 -27.21 -33.88 3.80
CA ASP A 517 -26.39 -33.11 2.85
C ASP A 517 -27.05 -32.86 1.46
N ASN A 518 -28.20 -32.17 1.38
CA ASN A 518 -28.96 -31.74 0.16
C ASN A 518 -30.21 -32.62 -0.07
N VAL A 519 -31.42 -32.11 -0.38
CA VAL A 519 -31.78 -31.47 -1.66
C VAL A 519 -33.04 -30.55 -1.55
N LYS A 520 -33.74 -30.49 -0.39
CA LYS A 520 -34.93 -29.63 -0.23
C LYS A 520 -34.92 -28.91 1.12
N SER A 521 -34.24 -27.78 1.19
CA SER A 521 -34.49 -26.82 2.25
C SER A 521 -35.73 -26.02 1.89
N GLU A 522 -36.81 -26.16 2.65
CA GLU A 522 -37.95 -25.27 2.52
C GLU A 522 -37.62 -23.95 3.24
N VAL A 523 -37.81 -22.84 2.52
CA VAL A 523 -37.57 -21.49 3.03
C VAL A 523 -38.91 -20.79 3.16
N ALA A 524 -39.27 -20.43 4.38
CA ALA A 524 -40.42 -19.58 4.64
C ALA A 524 -39.94 -18.16 4.93
N ILE A 525 -40.42 -17.18 4.16
CA ILE A 525 -40.14 -15.75 4.36
C ILE A 525 -41.42 -15.08 4.83
N LEU A 526 -41.36 -14.37 5.96
CA LEU A 526 -42.51 -13.64 6.51
C LEU A 526 -42.22 -12.15 6.66
N VAL A 527 -43.21 -11.34 6.32
CA VAL A 527 -43.33 -9.93 6.69
C VAL A 527 -44.72 -9.69 7.31
N PRO A 528 -44.89 -9.06 8.50
CA PRO A 528 -43.87 -8.62 9.47
C PRO A 528 -44.03 -9.13 10.94
N GLU A 529 -45.07 -9.88 11.32
CA GLU A 529 -45.42 -9.97 12.77
C GLU A 529 -45.38 -11.37 13.39
N THR A 530 -45.82 -12.41 12.69
CA THR A 530 -45.84 -13.78 13.21
C THR A 530 -45.80 -14.82 12.10
N MET A 531 -44.88 -15.78 12.20
CA MET A 531 -44.78 -16.97 11.37
C MET A 531 -45.22 -18.17 12.19
N THR A 532 -46.06 -19.05 11.63
CA THR A 532 -46.36 -20.36 12.20
C THR A 532 -46.24 -21.39 11.10
N VAL A 533 -45.33 -22.34 11.27
CA VAL A 533 -45.10 -23.43 10.32
C VAL A 533 -45.47 -24.75 10.99
N SER A 534 -46.35 -25.52 10.35
CA SER A 534 -46.77 -26.84 10.83
C SER A 534 -45.72 -27.87 10.43
N ILE A 535 -44.78 -28.15 11.33
CA ILE A 535 -43.67 -29.06 11.08
C ILE A 535 -43.30 -29.86 12.33
N ASP A 536 -42.91 -31.12 12.14
CA ASP A 536 -42.41 -31.97 13.22
C ASP A 536 -40.98 -31.56 13.60
N ILE A 537 -40.85 -30.81 14.71
CA ILE A 537 -39.58 -30.24 15.17
C ILE A 537 -38.53 -31.32 15.45
N LYS A 538 -38.96 -32.52 15.87
CA LYS A 538 -38.02 -33.57 16.24
C LYS A 538 -37.30 -34.15 15.03
N SER A 539 -37.95 -34.18 13.87
CA SER A 539 -37.41 -34.75 12.63
C SER A 539 -36.65 -33.73 11.77
N ILE A 540 -36.56 -32.46 12.16
CA ILE A 540 -35.91 -31.42 11.35
C ILE A 540 -34.73 -30.75 12.04
N ASN A 541 -33.78 -30.31 11.23
CA ASN A 541 -32.86 -29.23 11.56
C ASN A 541 -33.41 -27.92 11.02
N TYR A 542 -33.30 -26.83 11.77
CA TYR A 542 -33.77 -25.51 11.38
C TYR A 542 -32.79 -24.40 11.77
N ALA A 543 -32.84 -23.29 11.04
CA ALA A 543 -32.20 -22.03 11.38
C ALA A 543 -33.17 -20.87 11.07
N ILE A 544 -33.34 -19.98 12.04
CA ILE A 544 -34.18 -18.77 11.95
C ILE A 544 -33.26 -17.58 11.84
N PHE A 545 -33.46 -16.79 10.79
CA PHE A 545 -32.74 -15.56 10.54
C PHE A 545 -33.68 -14.36 10.53
N TYR A 546 -33.15 -13.21 10.87
CA TYR A 546 -33.82 -11.92 10.73
C TYR A 546 -33.05 -11.06 9.75
N ALA A 547 -33.71 -10.59 8.69
CA ALA A 547 -33.14 -9.69 7.71
C ALA A 547 -33.71 -8.27 7.90
N HIS A 548 -32.84 -7.30 8.15
CA HIS A 548 -33.25 -5.89 8.30
C HIS A 548 -32.09 -4.96 7.94
N ASN A 549 -32.37 -3.88 7.20
CA ASN A 549 -31.38 -2.88 6.80
C ASN A 549 -30.11 -3.44 6.11
N GLY A 550 -30.22 -4.53 5.35
CA GLY A 550 -29.10 -5.14 4.62
C GLY A 550 -28.29 -6.14 5.43
N HIS A 551 -28.74 -6.43 6.65
CA HIS A 551 -28.05 -7.34 7.56
C HIS A 551 -28.92 -8.56 7.85
N ILE A 552 -28.27 -9.70 8.07
CA ILE A 552 -28.90 -10.95 8.50
C ILE A 552 -28.31 -11.38 9.83
N TRP A 553 -29.18 -11.58 10.82
CA TRP A 553 -28.81 -12.13 12.13
C TRP A 553 -29.41 -13.51 12.31
N LEU A 554 -28.61 -14.46 12.79
CA LEU A 554 -29.13 -15.72 13.32
C LEU A 554 -29.83 -15.45 14.65
N ILE A 555 -31.09 -15.87 14.75
CA ILE A 555 -31.93 -15.67 15.93
C ILE A 555 -32.04 -16.95 16.75
N ALA A 556 -32.21 -18.09 16.09
CA ALA A 556 -32.26 -19.40 16.73
C ALA A 556 -31.93 -20.52 15.75
N THR A 557 -31.45 -21.63 16.28
CA THR A 557 -31.21 -22.86 15.52
C THR A 557 -31.19 -24.06 16.46
N ASN A 558 -31.46 -25.24 15.90
CA ASN A 558 -31.16 -26.53 16.52
C ASN A 558 -30.05 -27.30 15.77
N HIS A 559 -29.27 -26.61 14.94
CA HIS A 559 -28.26 -27.18 14.05
C HIS A 559 -26.86 -26.65 14.34
N LYS A 560 -25.84 -27.52 14.23
CA LYS A 560 -24.44 -27.20 14.57
C LYS A 560 -23.79 -26.19 13.62
N HIS A 561 -24.21 -26.20 12.36
CA HIS A 561 -23.67 -25.31 11.33
C HIS A 561 -24.82 -24.52 10.70
N PRO A 562 -25.39 -23.52 11.40
CA PRO A 562 -26.52 -22.73 10.92
C PRO A 562 -26.06 -21.71 9.87
N LYS A 563 -25.56 -22.18 8.73
CA LYS A 563 -25.24 -21.33 7.60
C LYS A 563 -26.47 -21.15 6.72
N PHE A 564 -26.68 -19.91 6.31
CA PHE A 564 -27.60 -19.61 5.22
C PHE A 564 -26.93 -20.00 3.89
N THR A 565 -26.95 -21.29 3.59
CA THR A 565 -26.60 -21.82 2.26
C THR A 565 -27.90 -22.19 1.54
N LEU A 566 -28.04 -21.79 0.27
CA LEU A 566 -29.15 -22.23 -0.57
C LEU A 566 -28.60 -23.10 -1.71
N PRO A 567 -28.32 -24.39 -1.45
CA PRO A 567 -27.98 -25.34 -2.50
C PRO A 567 -29.00 -25.32 -3.66
N HIS A 568 -30.28 -25.03 -3.35
CA HIS A 568 -31.31 -24.87 -4.36
C HIS A 568 -31.08 -23.70 -5.32
N VAL A 569 -30.64 -22.53 -4.84
CA VAL A 569 -30.34 -21.38 -5.72
C VAL A 569 -29.17 -21.70 -6.62
N ARG A 570 -28.15 -22.35 -6.07
CA ARG A 570 -27.02 -22.87 -6.84
C ARG A 570 -27.51 -23.83 -7.93
N GLN A 571 -28.33 -24.80 -7.56
CA GLN A 571 -28.85 -25.81 -8.49
C GLN A 571 -29.73 -25.20 -9.58
N LEU A 572 -30.63 -24.27 -9.25
CA LEU A 572 -31.42 -23.55 -10.24
C LEU A 572 -30.53 -22.76 -11.21
N LEU A 573 -29.47 -22.14 -10.69
CA LEU A 573 -28.53 -21.39 -11.50
C LEU A 573 -27.65 -22.32 -12.35
N GLU A 574 -27.22 -23.48 -11.84
CA GLU A 574 -26.51 -24.54 -12.58
C GLU A 574 -27.39 -25.07 -13.72
N ASP A 575 -28.59 -25.55 -13.39
CA ASP A 575 -29.55 -26.11 -14.33
C ASP A 575 -29.89 -25.10 -15.43
N TYR A 576 -30.06 -23.82 -15.07
CA TYR A 576 -30.31 -22.77 -16.04
C TYR A 576 -29.09 -22.50 -16.93
N LEU A 577 -27.92 -22.28 -16.33
CA LEU A 577 -26.71 -21.95 -17.08
C LEU A 577 -26.27 -23.09 -18.00
N ASP A 578 -26.47 -24.36 -17.62
CA ASP A 578 -26.04 -25.51 -18.42
C ASP A 578 -26.97 -25.82 -19.60
N ASN A 579 -28.28 -25.58 -19.46
CA ASN A 579 -29.27 -25.98 -20.46
C ASN A 579 -29.70 -24.85 -21.41
N ILE A 580 -29.28 -23.60 -21.18
CA ILE A 580 -29.78 -22.45 -21.93
C ILE A 580 -29.03 -22.21 -23.26
N THR A 581 -29.79 -22.02 -24.34
CA THR A 581 -29.27 -21.62 -25.65
C THR A 581 -29.24 -20.10 -25.84
N ALA A 582 -30.11 -19.36 -25.14
CA ALA A 582 -30.16 -17.90 -25.16
C ALA A 582 -30.45 -17.34 -23.76
N MET A 583 -29.57 -16.47 -23.27
CA MET A 583 -29.67 -15.90 -21.92
C MET A 583 -30.89 -14.99 -21.73
N ASP A 584 -31.56 -15.15 -20.59
CA ASP A 584 -32.65 -14.31 -20.08
C ASP A 584 -32.19 -13.59 -18.81
N PRO A 585 -31.80 -12.30 -18.92
CA PRO A 585 -31.42 -11.48 -17.80
C PRO A 585 -32.41 -11.44 -16.64
N ALA A 586 -33.72 -11.41 -16.93
CA ALA A 586 -34.75 -11.34 -15.90
C ALA A 586 -34.77 -12.62 -15.07
N TYR A 587 -34.66 -13.77 -15.74
CA TYR A 587 -34.69 -15.07 -15.07
C TYR A 587 -33.46 -15.30 -14.19
N ILE A 588 -32.26 -14.86 -14.59
CA ILE A 588 -31.06 -14.90 -13.75
C ILE A 588 -31.27 -14.10 -12.46
N LEU A 589 -31.83 -12.88 -12.58
CA LEU A 589 -32.10 -12.05 -11.41
C LEU A 589 -33.18 -12.68 -10.52
N ASP A 590 -34.19 -13.33 -11.09
CA ASP A 590 -35.22 -14.01 -10.30
C ASP A 590 -34.67 -15.21 -9.54
N ILE A 591 -33.79 -16.03 -10.16
CA ILE A 591 -33.06 -17.09 -9.44
C ILE A 591 -32.22 -16.50 -8.30
N LEU A 592 -31.48 -15.41 -8.55
CA LEU A 592 -30.65 -14.78 -7.50
C LEU A 592 -31.49 -14.16 -6.38
N LYS A 593 -32.68 -13.65 -6.67
CA LYS A 593 -33.62 -13.13 -5.65
C LYS A 593 -34.24 -14.20 -4.77
N GLU A 594 -34.14 -15.48 -5.13
CA GLU A 594 -34.46 -16.56 -4.18
C GLU A 594 -33.48 -16.55 -2.98
N HIS A 595 -32.33 -15.86 -3.11
CA HIS A 595 -31.45 -15.54 -1.98
C HIS A 595 -31.95 -14.27 -1.24
N PRO A 596 -32.42 -14.36 0.02
CA PRO A 596 -33.05 -13.26 0.75
C PRO A 596 -32.18 -12.01 0.92
N VAL A 597 -30.84 -12.15 1.06
CA VAL A 597 -29.93 -10.99 1.06
C VAL A 597 -29.99 -10.28 -0.28
N LEU A 598 -29.89 -11.03 -1.38
CA LEU A 598 -29.88 -10.46 -2.72
C LEU A 598 -31.25 -9.87 -3.04
N GLN A 599 -32.34 -10.56 -2.67
CA GLN A 599 -33.71 -10.04 -2.77
C GLN A 599 -33.84 -8.67 -2.11
N TYR A 600 -33.41 -8.56 -0.84
CA TYR A 600 -33.44 -7.31 -0.11
C TYR A 600 -32.61 -6.23 -0.80
N LEU A 601 -31.38 -6.54 -1.21
CA LEU A 601 -30.47 -5.58 -1.85
C LEU A 601 -31.02 -5.08 -3.20
N TYR A 602 -31.62 -5.98 -3.98
CA TYR A 602 -32.26 -5.64 -5.24
C TYR A 602 -33.54 -4.79 -5.05
N GLU A 603 -34.32 -5.05 -3.99
CA GLU A 603 -35.55 -4.31 -3.64
C GLU A 603 -35.28 -2.88 -3.15
N GLN A 604 -34.26 -2.67 -2.31
CA GLN A 604 -34.00 -1.37 -1.65
C GLN A 604 -33.56 -0.24 -2.59
N ALA A 605 -33.18 -0.58 -3.81
CA ALA A 605 -32.21 0.23 -4.51
C ALA A 605 -32.74 0.80 -5.83
N GLY A 606 -33.97 0.45 -6.24
CA GLY A 606 -34.42 0.62 -7.62
C GLY A 606 -33.51 -0.12 -8.63
N GLN A 607 -32.56 -0.94 -8.12
CA GLN A 607 -31.49 -1.58 -8.87
C GLN A 607 -31.96 -2.75 -9.70
N ASN A 608 -33.14 -3.32 -9.39
CA ASN A 608 -33.77 -4.28 -10.27
C ASN A 608 -33.95 -3.71 -11.69
N GLY A 609 -34.37 -2.46 -11.82
CA GLY A 609 -34.51 -1.81 -13.12
C GLY A 609 -33.16 -1.54 -13.78
N HIS A 610 -32.19 -1.00 -13.03
CA HIS A 610 -30.86 -0.68 -13.55
C HIS A 610 -30.07 -1.94 -13.97
N THR A 611 -29.95 -2.92 -13.07
CA THR A 611 -29.22 -4.17 -13.31
C THR A 611 -29.81 -4.94 -14.49
N LEU A 612 -31.14 -5.05 -14.54
CA LEU A 612 -31.82 -5.66 -15.68
C LEU A 612 -31.54 -4.90 -16.98
N THR A 613 -31.60 -3.56 -16.96
CA THR A 613 -31.30 -2.73 -18.15
C THR A 613 -29.89 -2.96 -18.66
N VAL A 614 -28.89 -2.98 -17.76
CA VAL A 614 -27.49 -3.23 -18.10
C VAL A 614 -27.30 -4.61 -18.74
N MET A 615 -27.92 -5.65 -18.16
CA MET A 615 -27.84 -7.01 -18.69
C MET A 615 -28.57 -7.16 -20.04
N GLU A 616 -29.70 -6.48 -20.23
CA GLU A 616 -30.41 -6.42 -21.52
C GLU A 616 -29.61 -5.66 -22.59
N MET A 617 -28.93 -4.58 -22.21
CA MET A 617 -28.03 -3.87 -23.13
C MET A 617 -26.85 -4.73 -23.55
N PHE A 618 -26.27 -5.50 -22.64
CA PHE A 618 -25.25 -6.50 -22.97
C PHE A 618 -25.79 -7.54 -23.95
N LYS A 619 -27.00 -8.07 -23.71
CA LYS A 619 -27.66 -9.02 -24.61
C LYS A 619 -27.88 -8.46 -26.02
N GLN A 620 -28.20 -7.18 -26.15
CA GLN A 620 -28.50 -6.55 -27.43
C GLN A 620 -27.26 -6.15 -28.25
N HIS A 621 -26.15 -5.79 -27.59
CA HIS A 621 -25.03 -5.09 -28.24
C HIS A 621 -23.70 -5.85 -28.22
N CYS A 622 -23.63 -7.00 -27.56
CA CYS A 622 -22.44 -7.84 -27.51
C CYS A 622 -22.73 -9.22 -28.11
N ASP A 623 -21.76 -9.80 -28.80
CA ASP A 623 -21.90 -11.12 -29.42
C ASP A 623 -21.96 -12.21 -28.34
N ILE A 624 -23.16 -12.74 -28.09
CA ILE A 624 -23.40 -13.73 -27.03
C ILE A 624 -23.09 -15.12 -27.57
N GLN A 625 -22.04 -15.73 -27.04
CA GLN A 625 -21.80 -17.15 -27.22
C GLN A 625 -22.34 -17.90 -26.00
N SER A 626 -22.95 -19.09 -26.17
CA SER A 626 -23.32 -19.94 -25.02
C SER A 626 -22.08 -20.66 -24.47
N ASN A 627 -21.09 -19.88 -24.05
CA ASN A 627 -19.84 -20.35 -23.47
C ASN A 627 -19.69 -19.85 -22.02
N ILE A 628 -18.71 -20.39 -21.30
CA ILE A 628 -18.48 -20.07 -19.88
C ILE A 628 -18.11 -18.59 -19.66
N VAL A 629 -17.52 -17.93 -20.66
CA VAL A 629 -17.11 -16.52 -20.59
C VAL A 629 -18.34 -15.62 -20.55
N SER A 630 -19.28 -15.80 -21.48
CA SER A 630 -20.53 -15.04 -21.50
C SER A 630 -21.39 -15.36 -20.27
N LYS A 631 -21.48 -16.64 -19.86
CA LYS A 631 -22.19 -17.07 -18.64
C LYS A 631 -21.68 -16.36 -17.39
N SER A 632 -20.37 -16.38 -17.17
CA SER A 632 -19.74 -15.72 -16.02
C SER A 632 -19.87 -14.20 -16.05
N PHE A 633 -19.84 -13.59 -17.24
CA PHE A 633 -20.06 -12.16 -17.38
C PHE A 633 -21.49 -11.73 -17.04
N TYR A 634 -22.52 -12.54 -17.38
CA TYR A 634 -23.90 -12.27 -16.92
C TYR A 634 -24.02 -12.29 -15.40
N ILE A 635 -23.33 -13.22 -14.72
CA ILE A 635 -23.29 -13.25 -13.26
C ILE A 635 -22.60 -12.00 -12.69
N LEU A 636 -21.49 -11.58 -13.31
CA LEU A 636 -20.83 -10.33 -12.95
C LEU A 636 -21.77 -9.12 -13.09
N LEU A 637 -22.49 -9.01 -14.21
CA LEU A 637 -23.45 -7.94 -14.43
C LEU A 637 -24.64 -8.03 -13.47
N ALA A 638 -25.12 -9.22 -13.12
CA ALA A 638 -26.18 -9.36 -12.13
C ALA A 638 -25.75 -8.87 -10.73
N LEU A 639 -24.47 -9.04 -10.39
CA LEU A 639 -23.94 -8.72 -9.06
C LEU A 639 -23.28 -7.33 -8.96
N HIS A 640 -23.00 -6.65 -10.07
CA HIS A 640 -22.12 -5.46 -10.08
C HIS A 640 -22.54 -4.35 -9.10
N ALA A 641 -23.84 -4.14 -8.91
CA ALA A 641 -24.38 -3.05 -8.10
C ALA A 641 -25.00 -3.48 -6.76
N VAL A 642 -24.88 -4.75 -6.36
CA VAL A 642 -25.54 -5.25 -5.13
C VAL A 642 -25.00 -4.60 -3.85
N GLY A 643 -23.79 -4.04 -3.87
CA GLY A 643 -23.21 -3.29 -2.74
C GLY A 643 -23.68 -1.85 -2.60
N LEU A 644 -24.40 -1.30 -3.57
CA LEU A 644 -24.82 0.11 -3.54
C LEU A 644 -25.73 0.47 -2.35
N PRO A 645 -26.69 -0.37 -1.91
CA PRO A 645 -27.54 -0.07 -0.75
C PRO A 645 -26.73 0.09 0.54
N GLU A 646 -25.79 -0.83 0.79
CA GLU A 646 -24.88 -0.74 1.95
C GLU A 646 -23.98 0.50 1.84
N ALA A 647 -23.48 0.80 0.64
CA ALA A 647 -22.66 1.98 0.41
C ALA A 647 -23.41 3.29 0.68
N LYS A 648 -24.70 3.37 0.32
CA LYS A 648 -25.59 4.50 0.62
C LYS A 648 -25.80 4.67 2.12
N LEU A 649 -26.14 3.58 2.82
CA LEU A 649 -26.27 3.58 4.28
C LEU A 649 -24.97 4.05 4.96
N ALA A 650 -23.82 3.64 4.39
CA ALA A 650 -22.51 3.99 4.92
C ALA A 650 -22.04 5.41 4.56
N ASN A 651 -22.76 6.17 3.73
CA ASN A 651 -22.32 7.42 3.10
C ASN A 651 -21.00 7.28 2.31
N LYS A 652 -20.85 6.17 1.58
CA LYS A 652 -19.65 5.78 0.81
C LYS A 652 -19.99 5.26 -0.58
N GLU A 653 -20.93 5.90 -1.28
CA GLU A 653 -21.38 5.47 -2.62
C GLU A 653 -20.25 5.35 -3.66
N GLN A 654 -19.21 6.18 -3.52
CA GLN A 654 -18.01 6.12 -4.37
C GLN A 654 -17.20 4.83 -4.20
N ASP A 655 -17.36 4.14 -3.06
CA ASP A 655 -16.66 2.91 -2.70
C ASP A 655 -17.59 1.67 -2.77
N HIS A 656 -18.73 1.74 -3.47
CA HIS A 656 -19.72 0.64 -3.50
C HIS A 656 -19.15 -0.71 -3.93
N GLN A 657 -18.09 -0.70 -4.76
CA GLN A 657 -17.38 -1.91 -5.22
C GLN A 657 -16.86 -2.75 -4.04
N ARG A 658 -16.39 -2.11 -2.97
CA ARG A 658 -15.94 -2.81 -1.76
C ARG A 658 -17.08 -3.56 -1.09
N PHE A 659 -18.27 -2.96 -1.04
CA PHE A 659 -19.46 -3.60 -0.50
C PHE A 659 -19.95 -4.72 -1.41
N THR A 660 -19.90 -4.52 -2.73
CA THR A 660 -20.20 -5.58 -3.72
C THR A 660 -19.27 -6.77 -3.54
N LEU A 661 -17.95 -6.57 -3.42
CA LEU A 661 -16.99 -7.65 -3.21
C LEU A 661 -17.26 -8.44 -1.93
N LYS A 662 -17.62 -7.75 -0.85
CA LYS A 662 -18.02 -8.37 0.42
C LYS A 662 -19.24 -9.28 0.21
N ILE A 663 -20.30 -8.78 -0.41
CA ILE A 663 -21.52 -9.55 -0.68
C ILE A 663 -21.21 -10.75 -1.59
N VAL A 664 -20.41 -10.56 -2.66
CA VAL A 664 -19.99 -11.65 -3.55
C VAL A 664 -19.20 -12.72 -2.82
N ALA A 665 -18.38 -12.36 -1.83
CA ALA A 665 -17.70 -13.34 -0.98
C ALA A 665 -18.69 -14.10 -0.07
N GLU A 666 -19.72 -13.44 0.44
CA GLU A 666 -20.76 -14.07 1.28
C GLU A 666 -21.68 -15.01 0.47
N VAL A 667 -21.92 -14.72 -0.81
CA VAL A 667 -22.79 -15.53 -1.69
C VAL A 667 -22.01 -16.41 -2.67
N CYS A 668 -20.69 -16.53 -2.55
CA CYS A 668 -19.90 -17.28 -3.54
C CYS A 668 -20.30 -18.75 -3.66
N ASP A 669 -20.75 -19.36 -2.56
CA ASP A 669 -21.14 -20.75 -2.50
C ASP A 669 -22.40 -21.07 -3.34
N ILE A 670 -23.22 -20.06 -3.64
CA ILE A 670 -24.40 -20.21 -4.51
C ILE A 670 -24.12 -19.91 -5.99
N ILE A 671 -22.94 -19.39 -6.32
CA ILE A 671 -22.56 -19.08 -7.69
C ILE A 671 -21.85 -20.31 -8.28
N PRO A 672 -22.39 -20.94 -9.33
CA PRO A 672 -21.84 -22.17 -9.89
C PRO A 672 -20.72 -21.91 -10.90
N LEU A 673 -19.70 -21.21 -10.46
CA LEU A 673 -18.52 -20.91 -11.24
C LEU A 673 -17.29 -21.47 -10.52
N SER A 674 -16.26 -21.83 -11.28
CA SER A 674 -15.00 -22.26 -10.67
C SER A 674 -14.38 -21.13 -9.86
N ASN A 675 -13.55 -21.48 -8.88
CA ASN A 675 -12.82 -20.50 -8.07
C ASN A 675 -11.97 -19.55 -8.93
N SER A 676 -11.38 -20.03 -10.03
CA SER A 676 -10.59 -19.19 -10.95
C SER A 676 -11.46 -18.10 -11.62
N VAL A 677 -12.67 -18.47 -12.05
CA VAL A 677 -13.62 -17.54 -12.67
C VAL A 677 -14.18 -16.55 -11.64
N LEU A 678 -14.50 -17.02 -10.43
CA LEU A 678 -14.94 -16.14 -9.34
C LEU A 678 -13.87 -15.10 -8.96
N GLN A 679 -12.59 -15.48 -8.99
CA GLN A 679 -11.49 -14.54 -8.76
C GLN A 679 -11.37 -13.50 -9.88
N GLN A 680 -11.64 -13.86 -11.13
CA GLN A 680 -11.73 -12.89 -12.23
C GLN A 680 -12.91 -11.93 -12.05
N ILE A 681 -14.09 -12.44 -11.68
CA ILE A 681 -15.25 -11.61 -11.38
C ILE A 681 -14.92 -10.59 -10.28
N LYS A 682 -14.27 -11.03 -9.19
CA LYS A 682 -13.82 -10.14 -8.11
C LYS A 682 -12.85 -9.07 -8.62
N LYS A 683 -11.84 -9.44 -9.43
CA LYS A 683 -10.90 -8.47 -10.04
C LYS A 683 -11.61 -7.44 -10.91
N PHE A 684 -12.60 -7.86 -11.70
CA PHE A 684 -13.37 -6.92 -12.51
C PHE A 684 -14.28 -6.03 -11.67
N ILE A 685 -14.87 -6.55 -10.59
CA ILE A 685 -15.67 -5.73 -9.66
C ILE A 685 -14.81 -4.62 -9.03
N ASP A 686 -13.55 -4.96 -8.71
CA ASP A 686 -12.54 -4.04 -8.15
C ASP A 686 -11.93 -3.07 -9.17
N SER A 687 -12.28 -3.20 -10.46
CA SER A 687 -11.78 -2.34 -11.53
C SER A 687 -12.65 -1.11 -11.77
N ASP A 688 -12.11 -0.06 -12.40
CA ASP A 688 -12.84 1.18 -12.71
C ASP A 688 -14.07 0.96 -13.63
N HIS A 689 -14.14 -0.20 -14.30
CA HIS A 689 -15.24 -0.58 -15.17
C HIS A 689 -16.60 -0.59 -14.47
N ILE A 690 -16.72 -1.22 -13.29
CA ILE A 690 -18.00 -1.27 -12.55
C ILE A 690 -18.42 0.12 -12.08
N ARG A 691 -17.46 0.94 -11.65
CA ARG A 691 -17.74 2.31 -11.24
C ARG A 691 -18.35 3.11 -12.39
N ASN A 692 -17.75 3.04 -13.57
CA ASN A 692 -18.27 3.73 -14.75
C ASN A 692 -19.66 3.22 -15.16
N LEU A 693 -19.92 1.91 -15.01
CA LEU A 693 -21.20 1.29 -15.31
C LEU A 693 -22.34 1.79 -14.41
N VAL A 694 -22.11 1.86 -13.10
CA VAL A 694 -23.11 2.31 -12.11
C VAL A 694 -23.42 3.81 -12.27
N TYR A 695 -22.42 4.65 -12.56
CA TYR A 695 -22.62 6.11 -12.68
C TYR A 695 -23.11 6.56 -14.05
N ALA A 696 -22.89 5.79 -15.12
CA ALA A 696 -23.36 6.13 -16.47
C ALA A 696 -24.90 6.22 -16.58
N TYR A 697 -25.63 5.50 -15.72
CA TYR A 697 -27.11 5.53 -15.70
C TYR A 697 -27.70 6.78 -15.02
N SER A 698 -26.87 7.59 -14.36
CA SER A 698 -27.29 8.79 -13.62
C SER A 698 -27.27 10.07 -14.48
N GLY A 699 -26.89 9.99 -15.76
CA GLY A 699 -26.72 11.14 -16.67
C GLY A 699 -27.55 11.06 -17.97
N PRO A 700 -27.67 12.16 -18.74
CA PRO A 700 -28.69 12.32 -19.79
C PRO A 700 -28.45 11.62 -21.14
N SER A 701 -27.51 10.67 -21.29
CA SER A 701 -27.21 10.07 -22.60
C SER A 701 -26.99 8.54 -22.55
N ALA A 702 -27.96 7.79 -23.08
CA ALA A 702 -27.88 6.34 -23.29
C ALA A 702 -26.72 5.92 -24.22
N THR A 703 -26.18 6.84 -25.02
CA THR A 703 -25.04 6.64 -25.93
C THR A 703 -23.72 6.31 -25.23
N ASN A 704 -23.59 6.53 -23.92
CA ASN A 704 -22.36 6.22 -23.17
C ASN A 704 -22.38 4.80 -22.56
N LEU A 705 -23.56 4.25 -22.27
CA LEU A 705 -23.68 2.97 -21.55
C LEU A 705 -23.34 1.76 -22.45
N THR A 706 -23.75 1.78 -23.72
CA THR A 706 -23.40 0.74 -24.70
C THR A 706 -21.89 0.64 -24.90
N SER A 707 -21.18 1.76 -25.08
CA SER A 707 -19.72 1.77 -25.24
C SER A 707 -19.01 1.23 -24.01
N ILE A 708 -19.46 1.59 -22.81
CA ILE A 708 -18.91 1.08 -21.56
C ILE A 708 -19.05 -0.45 -21.48
N ILE A 709 -20.24 -0.98 -21.75
CA ILE A 709 -20.51 -2.42 -21.72
C ILE A 709 -19.66 -3.17 -22.76
N GLN A 710 -19.52 -2.63 -23.98
CA GLN A 710 -18.71 -3.25 -25.03
C GLN A 710 -17.22 -3.26 -24.68
N THR A 711 -16.67 -2.17 -24.14
CA THR A 711 -15.29 -2.12 -23.66
C THR A 711 -15.07 -3.11 -22.52
N MET A 712 -15.99 -3.13 -21.54
CA MET A 712 -15.94 -4.09 -20.43
C MET A 712 -15.95 -5.53 -20.89
N TRP A 713 -16.80 -5.87 -21.87
CA TRP A 713 -16.87 -7.19 -22.45
C TRP A 713 -15.59 -7.57 -23.19
N ALA A 714 -15.03 -6.66 -23.98
CA ALA A 714 -13.78 -6.89 -24.71
C ALA A 714 -12.62 -7.18 -23.74
N ASP A 715 -12.48 -6.36 -22.69
CA ASP A 715 -11.44 -6.53 -21.67
C ASP A 715 -11.65 -7.85 -20.88
N TYR A 716 -12.90 -8.17 -20.53
CA TYR A 716 -13.23 -9.41 -19.83
C TYR A 716 -12.90 -10.64 -20.66
N ASN A 717 -13.31 -10.64 -21.93
CA ASN A 717 -13.04 -11.74 -22.85
C ASN A 717 -11.53 -11.91 -23.12
N GLN A 718 -10.78 -10.80 -23.26
CA GLN A 718 -9.33 -10.86 -23.41
C GLN A 718 -8.65 -11.48 -22.18
N GLN A 719 -9.05 -11.08 -20.97
CA GLN A 719 -8.49 -11.62 -19.74
C GLN A 719 -8.88 -13.09 -19.49
N PHE A 720 -10.08 -13.48 -19.93
CA PHE A 720 -10.52 -14.88 -19.84
C PHE A 720 -9.74 -15.80 -20.77
N ASN A 721 -9.43 -15.36 -22.00
CA ASN A 721 -8.65 -16.15 -22.97
C ASN A 721 -7.14 -16.27 -22.64
N LEU A 722 -6.67 -15.55 -21.63
CA LEU A 722 -5.29 -15.63 -21.12
C LEU A 722 -5.14 -16.63 -19.95
N LEU A 723 -6.25 -17.18 -19.44
CA LEU A 723 -6.28 -18.32 -18.52
C LEU A 723 -6.39 -19.64 -19.29
#